data_AF-A0AAU9IX35-F1
#
_entry.id   AF-A0AAU9IX35-F1
#
_cell.length_a   1.000
_cell.length_b   1.000
_cell.length_c   1.000
_cell.angle_alpha   90.00
_cell.angle_beta   90.00
_cell.angle_gamma   90.00
#
_symmetry.space_group_name_H-M   'P 1'
#
loop_
_entity.id
_entity.type
_entity.pdbx_description
1 polymer ?
#
loop_
_entity_poly.entity_id
_entity_poly.type
_entity_poly.pdbx_seq_one_letter_code
_entity_poly.pdbx_strand_id
1 'polypeptide(L)'
;MSTYVSDFYARTVFLTPNIEEVRTKIEELVSQYVGEDKKFNDPDFGPTEKDPTGELAIFYPPDEANEMQGDASVGQYNNIAGLHIDMIKWLRPLDFCKDPSLCAFITREESDDESDEENKNEEDPEEEQEEKKPAAIKRSTTKKATVGKSNASMHKNRSGASSLDVMQGNLGDCWFISGMALVAGRDDLFDQLICRGYFEEFEKFGLYVFRMYKNCRVHYVIVDDKIPCLERANGRCFPAFARCRNRNEFWVSLIEKAYAKLNIKYINLTSGFIDEALQDLTGLAPEMIRFTSSVDNSRLWQMLKILVYSGSLIGASLNFLGRRDIPDEDKRELQVDARRHGIQYGHAYGILDIREVPFEEDPNGVLQFLRLKNPWGKENNMEWNGDWSDADTRWTPELKDKYNEVLKDLPDKFDKDELFHVWGAEDNIFIMHAENFAQYFNTIMAVRDFPDEWSGVRYYTGWNPSYGIPPRGKNWTKNPQFPFYIKKTTDISILLQQPDPRSVAENRPPFKKLTLLIVVFKLDMAEKSVGAFVPDRIALQSQGADSRCVMAGGELKAGKYSIVIMNSSEGVCSDCYLSIYFSCQKDEIAFENKSWEVILEEEEGERARPTKLDIGKSLADSAINASKKEQNQLIKQAMLPHNLQNMVNEKPSLKPIGMEIINRAIKGEKKEEEEKALPFNLQSMINDKPLVKQIGKEIVRKGLNEEKKKEEVKSIAFGKAVTKPATPGLVTDNSQTKLGQSYSQGIKELRKNIQQNEIEDDLEFKIQDPLAQEIEFERDMAILFGLEYNDYKTFHSLPTEQQEAIIQDFQDVTNQNSTILDLNYYYLGNRGLNAILDGIEDFPNLEYLYLRENKLGDLAVCELCRRLELSRQLGIVEIDLSYNTDLTDNAGLALVALATRIRNIQKIVIENTDISSKVQQKIIEVTERNRKVKGN
;
A
#
# COMPACT_ATOMS: atom_id res chain seq x y z
N MET A 1 -27.17 1.18 9.96
CA MET A 1 -26.52 2.16 9.07
C MET A 1 -25.17 2.45 9.68
N SER A 2 -24.10 2.46 8.89
CA SER A 2 -22.76 2.83 9.37
C SER A 2 -22.72 4.33 9.64
N THR A 3 -22.11 4.74 10.75
CA THR A 3 -21.91 6.16 11.07
C THR A 3 -20.58 6.61 10.51
N TYR A 4 -20.63 7.43 9.46
CA TYR A 4 -19.42 7.99 8.86
C TYR A 4 -18.87 9.14 9.72
N VAL A 5 -17.57 9.42 9.58
CA VAL A 5 -16.87 10.46 10.36
C VAL A 5 -17.53 11.84 10.31
N SER A 6 -18.13 12.22 9.18
CA SER A 6 -18.86 13.49 9.05
C SER A 6 -20.12 13.55 9.91
N ASP A 7 -20.73 12.40 10.20
CA ASP A 7 -21.89 12.32 11.09
C ASP A 7 -21.43 12.21 12.55
N PHE A 8 -20.32 11.50 12.78
CA PHE A 8 -19.74 11.31 14.11
C PHE A 8 -19.19 12.61 14.71
N TYR A 9 -18.50 13.42 13.89
CA TYR A 9 -17.94 14.72 14.26
C TYR A 9 -18.66 15.86 13.53
N ALA A 10 -19.99 15.80 13.49
CA ALA A 10 -20.81 16.72 12.69
C ALA A 10 -20.66 18.22 13.02
N ARG A 11 -20.11 18.58 14.19
CA ARG A 11 -19.89 19.98 14.54
C ARG A 11 -18.60 20.55 13.94
N THR A 12 -17.64 19.71 13.56
CA THR A 12 -16.28 20.15 13.24
C THR A 12 -15.65 19.43 12.03
N VAL A 13 -16.35 18.47 11.44
CA VAL A 13 -15.99 17.85 10.15
C VAL A 13 -17.13 18.10 9.17
N PHE A 14 -16.84 18.85 8.09
CA PHE A 14 -17.84 19.26 7.13
C PHE A 14 -17.61 18.66 5.76
N LEU A 15 -18.61 17.94 5.27
CA LEU A 15 -18.68 17.43 3.91
C LEU A 15 -19.40 18.47 3.03
N THR A 16 -18.64 19.35 2.37
CA THR A 16 -19.19 20.33 1.43
C THR A 16 -18.15 20.62 0.33
N PRO A 17 -18.57 20.85 -0.93
CA PRO A 17 -17.68 21.37 -1.96
C PRO A 17 -17.44 22.88 -1.79
N ASN A 18 -18.30 23.60 -1.07
CA ASN A 18 -18.27 25.07 -0.98
C ASN A 18 -17.47 25.54 0.24
N ILE A 19 -16.31 26.14 0.01
CA ILE A 19 -15.42 26.63 1.07
C ILE A 19 -16.04 27.80 1.88
N GLU A 20 -16.93 28.60 1.28
CA GLU A 20 -17.56 29.72 1.98
C GLU A 20 -18.57 29.27 3.04
N GLU A 21 -19.24 28.12 2.83
CA GLU A 21 -20.10 27.52 3.85
C GLU A 21 -19.31 27.13 5.11
N VAL A 22 -18.02 26.83 4.96
CA VAL A 22 -17.14 26.47 6.07
C VAL A 22 -16.88 27.70 6.93
N ARG A 23 -16.67 28.88 6.33
CA ARG A 23 -16.42 30.14 7.05
C ARG A 23 -17.54 30.46 8.04
N THR A 24 -18.80 30.43 7.60
CA THR A 24 -19.95 30.72 8.48
C THR A 24 -19.98 29.77 9.68
N LYS A 25 -19.69 28.48 9.47
CA LYS A 25 -19.65 27.50 10.57
C LYS A 25 -18.48 27.74 11.52
N ILE A 26 -17.32 28.17 11.02
CA ILE A 26 -16.18 28.54 11.87
C ILE A 26 -16.56 29.72 12.78
N GLU A 27 -17.23 30.74 12.24
CA GLU A 27 -17.68 31.91 13.02
C GLU A 27 -18.67 31.51 14.14
N GLU A 28 -19.57 30.57 13.86
CA GLU A 28 -20.46 29.98 14.87
C GLU A 28 -19.67 29.20 15.94
N LEU A 29 -18.71 28.38 15.53
CA LEU A 29 -17.85 27.61 16.44
C LEU A 29 -17.02 28.53 17.35
N VAL A 30 -16.42 29.58 16.80
CA VAL A 30 -15.66 30.58 17.55
C VAL A 30 -16.54 31.27 18.58
N SER A 31 -17.79 31.58 18.22
CA SER A 31 -18.74 32.23 19.13
C SER A 31 -19.19 31.32 20.29
N GLN A 32 -19.18 30.01 20.09
CA GLN A 32 -19.70 29.03 21.06
C GLN A 32 -18.61 28.37 21.92
N TYR A 33 -17.42 28.14 21.37
CA TYR A 33 -16.40 27.26 21.94
C TYR A 33 -15.04 27.92 22.18
N VAL A 34 -14.95 29.25 22.04
CA VAL A 34 -13.80 30.01 22.54
C VAL A 34 -13.93 30.18 24.05
N GLY A 35 -12.94 29.66 24.79
CA GLY A 35 -12.87 29.71 26.24
C GLY A 35 -12.48 31.09 26.78
N GLU A 36 -12.38 31.19 28.10
CA GLU A 36 -11.92 32.41 28.79
C GLU A 36 -10.48 32.81 28.40
N ASP A 37 -9.66 31.84 28.01
CA ASP A 37 -8.31 32.01 27.45
C ASP A 37 -8.30 32.60 26.03
N LYS A 38 -9.48 32.91 25.48
CA LYS A 38 -9.71 33.35 24.09
C LYS A 38 -9.20 32.34 23.06
N LYS A 39 -9.11 31.06 23.42
CA LYS A 39 -8.75 29.98 22.51
C LYS A 39 -9.92 29.03 22.30
N PHE A 40 -10.04 28.55 21.07
CA PHE A 40 -10.95 27.50 20.67
C PHE A 40 -10.56 26.19 21.35
N ASN A 41 -11.57 25.45 21.77
CA ASN A 41 -11.46 24.09 22.26
C ASN A 41 -12.36 23.22 21.39
N ASP A 42 -11.78 22.23 20.73
CA ASP A 42 -12.50 21.34 19.84
C ASP A 42 -13.51 20.51 20.65
N PRO A 43 -14.83 20.66 20.41
CA PRO A 43 -15.84 19.97 21.21
C PRO A 43 -15.97 18.48 20.84
N ASP A 44 -15.32 18.04 19.77
CA ASP A 44 -15.48 16.71 19.17
C ASP A 44 -14.22 15.84 19.28
N PHE A 45 -13.02 16.41 19.32
CA PHE A 45 -11.77 15.65 19.22
C PHE A 45 -10.63 16.17 20.12
N GLY A 46 -9.98 15.25 20.84
CA GLY A 46 -9.00 15.57 21.87
C GLY A 46 -9.66 15.67 23.25
N PRO A 47 -9.15 16.52 24.17
CA PRO A 47 -9.78 16.77 25.45
C PRO A 47 -11.13 17.49 25.27
N THR A 48 -12.22 16.79 25.60
CA THR A 48 -13.59 17.31 25.52
C THR A 48 -14.26 17.30 26.90
N GLU A 49 -15.46 17.88 27.01
CA GLU A 49 -16.24 17.81 28.26
C GLU A 49 -16.54 16.37 28.71
N LYS A 50 -16.69 15.44 27.75
CA LYS A 50 -16.99 14.03 28.01
C LYS A 50 -15.74 13.17 28.18
N ASP A 51 -14.60 13.64 27.67
CA ASP A 51 -13.30 12.98 27.74
C ASP A 51 -12.22 14.01 28.07
N PRO A 52 -12.10 14.44 29.35
CA PRO A 52 -11.17 15.51 29.72
C PRO A 52 -9.69 15.14 29.57
N THR A 53 -9.36 13.85 29.54
CA THR A 53 -7.99 13.36 29.31
C THR A 53 -7.65 13.31 27.81
N GLY A 54 -8.67 13.29 26.94
CA GLY A 54 -8.52 13.11 25.49
C GLY A 54 -8.06 11.69 25.13
N GLU A 55 -8.31 10.71 26.01
CA GLU A 55 -7.88 9.32 25.82
C GLU A 55 -8.55 8.69 24.60
N LEU A 56 -9.84 8.96 24.39
CA LEU A 56 -10.63 8.38 23.30
C LEU A 56 -10.23 8.91 21.93
N ALA A 57 -9.58 10.08 21.87
CA ALA A 57 -9.00 10.60 20.64
C ALA A 57 -7.72 9.83 20.25
N ILE A 58 -7.07 9.17 21.20
CA ILE A 58 -5.82 8.44 20.98
C ILE A 58 -6.06 6.94 20.91
N PHE A 59 -6.69 6.35 21.93
CA PHE A 59 -6.79 4.91 22.15
C PHE A 59 -8.23 4.39 21.97
N TYR A 60 -8.37 3.06 21.99
CA TYR A 60 -9.67 2.42 22.19
C TYR A 60 -10.03 2.38 23.68
N PRO A 61 -11.33 2.53 24.04
CA PRO A 61 -11.78 2.28 25.41
C PRO A 61 -11.34 0.90 25.91
N PRO A 62 -11.05 0.71 27.21
CA PRO A 62 -10.62 -0.58 27.75
C PRO A 62 -11.56 -1.73 27.39
N ASP A 63 -12.87 -1.54 27.43
CA ASP A 63 -13.84 -2.58 27.09
C ASP A 63 -13.73 -3.00 25.62
N GLU A 64 -13.65 -2.04 24.69
CA GLU A 64 -13.45 -2.33 23.26
C GLU A 64 -12.09 -2.98 23.01
N ALA A 65 -11.05 -2.50 23.69
CA ALA A 65 -9.70 -3.05 23.60
C ALA A 65 -9.63 -4.49 24.14
N ASN A 66 -10.36 -4.79 25.21
CA ASN A 66 -10.45 -6.13 25.78
C ASN A 66 -11.26 -7.09 24.89
N GLU A 67 -12.35 -6.60 24.28
CA GLU A 67 -13.10 -7.36 23.27
C GLU A 67 -12.23 -7.70 22.05
N MET A 68 -11.39 -6.75 21.61
CA MET A 68 -10.38 -6.97 20.58
C MET A 68 -9.30 -7.96 21.05
N GLN A 69 -8.72 -7.77 22.23
CA GLN A 69 -7.66 -8.64 22.77
C GLN A 69 -8.12 -10.08 23.10
N GLY A 70 -9.44 -10.33 23.18
CA GLY A 70 -9.99 -11.69 23.28
C GLY A 70 -9.90 -12.50 21.98
N ASP A 71 -9.44 -11.89 20.89
CA ASP A 71 -9.13 -12.52 19.61
C ASP A 71 -7.61 -12.70 19.48
N ALA A 72 -7.13 -13.94 19.37
CA ALA A 72 -5.71 -14.23 19.28
C ALA A 72 -5.05 -13.73 17.97
N SER A 73 -5.83 -13.36 16.96
CA SER A 73 -5.33 -12.71 15.74
C SER A 73 -5.05 -11.21 15.93
N VAL A 74 -5.30 -10.70 17.14
CA VAL A 74 -5.42 -9.28 17.46
C VAL A 74 -4.47 -8.98 18.63
N GLY A 75 -3.17 -8.76 18.32
CA GLY A 75 -2.19 -8.28 19.30
C GLY A 75 -2.65 -7.01 20.02
N GLN A 76 -1.94 -6.56 21.07
CA GLN A 76 -2.36 -5.38 21.87
C GLN A 76 -2.53 -4.11 21.00
N TYR A 77 -3.71 -3.87 20.42
CA TYR A 77 -3.93 -2.74 19.51
C TYR A 77 -3.72 -1.41 20.21
N ASN A 78 -3.99 -1.33 21.52
CA ASN A 78 -3.74 -0.16 22.35
C ASN A 78 -2.26 0.08 22.69
N ASN A 79 -1.32 -0.73 22.21
CA ASN A 79 0.10 -0.55 22.46
C ASN A 79 0.75 0.33 21.39
N ILE A 80 0.70 1.66 21.61
CA ILE A 80 1.45 2.62 20.79
C ILE A 80 2.84 2.80 21.41
N ALA A 81 3.78 1.92 21.06
CA ALA A 81 5.17 1.96 21.57
C ALA A 81 5.28 2.07 23.11
N GLY A 82 4.38 1.39 23.84
CA GLY A 82 4.32 1.40 25.31
C GLY A 82 3.75 2.69 25.93
N LEU A 83 3.15 3.57 25.13
CA LEU A 83 2.53 4.79 25.63
C LEU A 83 1.25 4.48 26.42
N HIS A 84 1.12 5.13 27.57
CA HIS A 84 -0.08 5.17 28.38
C HIS A 84 -0.59 6.61 28.51
N ILE A 85 -1.89 6.79 28.72
CA ILE A 85 -2.52 8.11 28.76
C ILE A 85 -1.96 9.02 29.87
N ASP A 86 -1.51 8.45 30.99
CA ASP A 86 -0.89 9.17 32.10
C ASP A 86 0.47 9.79 31.75
N MET A 87 1.12 9.32 30.68
CA MET A 87 2.35 9.91 30.13
C MET A 87 2.08 11.10 29.21
N ILE A 88 0.84 11.29 28.76
CA ILE A 88 0.47 12.23 27.71
C ILE A 88 -0.14 13.49 28.32
N LYS A 89 0.34 14.65 27.87
CA LYS A 89 -0.23 15.97 28.18
C LYS A 89 -0.69 16.63 26.89
N TRP A 90 -1.95 17.06 26.84
CA TRP A 90 -2.44 17.88 25.73
C TRP A 90 -2.04 19.33 25.94
N LEU A 91 -1.08 19.81 25.16
CA LEU A 91 -0.48 21.14 25.31
C LEU A 91 -0.70 21.98 24.05
N ARG A 92 -0.77 23.30 24.20
CA ARG A 92 -0.78 24.23 23.06
C ARG A 92 0.65 24.53 22.61
N PRO A 93 0.87 25.05 21.39
CA PRO A 93 2.21 25.25 20.84
C PRO A 93 3.17 26.04 21.73
N LEU A 94 2.70 27.12 22.37
CA LEU A 94 3.51 27.96 23.25
C LEU A 94 4.11 27.21 24.45
N ASP A 95 3.51 26.08 24.85
CA ASP A 95 3.94 25.30 26.01
C ASP A 95 5.01 24.24 25.68
N PHE A 96 5.19 23.91 24.40
CA PHE A 96 6.19 22.92 23.96
C PHE A 96 7.18 23.44 22.92
N CYS A 97 6.89 24.57 22.27
CA CYS A 97 7.82 25.26 21.38
C CYS A 97 9.13 25.60 22.13
N LYS A 98 10.27 25.46 21.46
CA LYS A 98 11.58 25.72 22.08
C LYS A 98 11.70 27.19 22.51
N ASP A 99 11.24 28.10 21.66
CA ASP A 99 11.15 29.54 21.90
C ASP A 99 9.72 30.00 21.59
N PRO A 100 8.90 30.30 22.63
CA PRO A 100 7.53 30.76 22.44
C PRO A 100 7.38 32.00 21.58
N SER A 101 8.40 32.87 21.51
CA SER A 101 8.37 34.10 20.69
C SER A 101 8.50 33.83 19.19
N LEU A 102 9.08 32.69 18.83
CA LEU A 102 9.26 32.25 17.45
C LEU A 102 8.24 31.15 17.06
N CYS A 103 7.30 30.84 17.95
CA CYS A 103 6.35 29.75 17.75
C CYS A 103 5.33 30.14 16.68
N ALA A 104 5.29 29.38 15.59
CA ALA A 104 4.44 29.66 14.43
C ALA A 104 3.85 28.38 13.88
N PHE A 105 2.68 28.44 13.24
CA PHE A 105 2.11 27.29 12.54
C PHE A 105 3.10 26.80 11.47
N ILE A 106 3.50 27.73 10.60
CA ILE A 106 4.57 27.62 9.59
C ILE A 106 5.33 28.94 9.63
N THR A 107 6.65 28.90 9.50
CA THR A 107 7.45 30.14 9.37
C THR A 107 7.15 30.80 8.01
N ARG A 108 6.52 31.99 8.05
CA ARG A 108 6.25 32.85 6.88
C ARG A 108 7.34 33.94 6.85
N GLU A 109 7.92 34.25 5.70
CA GLU A 109 8.87 35.36 5.56
C GLU A 109 8.18 36.67 6.01
N GLU A 110 8.78 37.38 6.97
CA GLU A 110 8.48 38.79 7.15
C GLU A 110 9.16 39.55 6.00
N SER A 111 8.38 40.41 5.33
CA SER A 111 8.85 41.33 4.31
C SER A 111 10.10 42.09 4.77
N ASP A 112 11.09 42.19 3.89
CA ASP A 112 12.27 43.07 4.02
C ASP A 112 11.88 44.48 4.49
N ASP A 113 11.86 44.70 5.80
CA ASP A 113 12.08 45.99 6.42
C ASP A 113 13.30 45.83 7.34
N GLU A 114 14.47 46.02 6.73
CA GLU A 114 15.75 46.14 7.42
C GLU A 114 15.68 47.13 8.58
N SER A 115 16.09 46.70 9.76
CA SER A 115 17.21 47.37 10.44
C SER A 115 17.86 46.42 11.43
N ASP A 116 19.01 45.87 11.01
CA ASP A 116 20.01 45.30 11.90
C ASP A 116 20.43 46.31 12.98
N GLU A 117 20.64 45.82 14.20
CA GLU A 117 21.89 46.10 14.91
C GLU A 117 22.15 44.99 15.95
N GLU A 118 23.07 44.07 15.62
CA GLU A 118 23.76 43.25 16.61
C GLU A 118 24.53 44.16 17.57
N ASN A 119 24.37 43.96 18.89
CA ASN A 119 25.41 44.28 19.84
C ASN A 119 25.71 43.06 20.71
N LYS A 120 26.88 42.47 20.44
CA LYS A 120 27.62 41.67 21.42
C LYS A 120 28.22 42.62 22.47
N ASN A 121 28.11 42.20 23.74
CA ASN A 121 28.96 42.47 24.90
C ASN A 121 28.14 43.00 26.09
N GLU A 122 27.75 42.09 27.00
CA GLU A 122 27.51 42.42 28.40
C GLU A 122 28.79 42.12 29.19
N GLU A 123 29.58 43.16 29.45
CA GLU A 123 30.31 43.35 30.71
C GLU A 123 29.81 44.69 31.29
N ASP A 124 29.49 44.68 32.59
CA ASP A 124 29.13 45.83 33.46
C ASP A 124 29.92 47.13 33.13
N PRO A 125 29.37 48.36 33.30
CA PRO A 125 29.11 48.91 34.65
C PRO A 125 28.07 50.06 34.79
N GLU A 126 28.03 50.56 36.03
CA GLU A 126 27.31 51.65 36.71
C GLU A 126 27.12 53.03 36.02
N GLU A 127 26.05 53.70 36.46
CA GLU A 127 25.81 55.16 36.70
C GLU A 127 25.85 56.25 35.60
N GLU A 128 24.74 57.03 35.61
CA GLU A 128 24.55 58.48 35.36
C GLU A 128 24.50 59.14 33.95
N GLN A 129 23.28 59.63 33.64
CA GLN A 129 22.85 60.98 33.20
C GLN A 129 23.27 61.64 31.85
N GLU A 130 22.26 62.32 31.28
CA GLU A 130 22.24 63.46 30.33
C GLU A 130 22.15 63.26 28.79
N GLU A 131 20.91 63.43 28.29
CA GLU A 131 20.46 64.44 27.31
C GLU A 131 21.33 64.84 26.08
N LYS A 132 20.87 64.50 24.86
CA LYS A 132 20.40 65.44 23.78
C LYS A 132 20.36 64.81 22.37
N LYS A 133 19.19 64.93 21.73
CA LYS A 133 18.94 64.88 20.26
C LYS A 133 19.39 66.22 19.60
N PRO A 134 19.24 66.45 18.27
CA PRO A 134 19.26 65.58 17.06
C PRO A 134 20.06 66.23 15.89
N ALA A 135 20.27 65.53 14.77
CA ALA A 135 20.24 66.16 13.43
C ALA A 135 20.19 65.14 12.28
N ALA A 136 19.22 65.33 11.39
CA ALA A 136 19.06 64.68 10.10
C ALA A 136 20.10 65.18 9.06
N ILE A 137 20.29 64.44 7.94
CA ILE A 137 20.24 64.95 6.54
C ILE A 137 20.79 63.93 5.50
N LYS A 138 19.89 63.55 4.59
CA LYS A 138 19.98 63.33 3.11
C LYS A 138 20.97 62.33 2.46
N ARG A 139 20.31 61.39 1.75
CA ARG A 139 20.65 60.68 0.49
C ARG A 139 21.66 61.35 -0.46
N SER A 140 22.55 60.54 -1.06
CA SER A 140 22.91 60.62 -2.49
C SER A 140 23.65 59.37 -3.00
N THR A 141 23.16 58.88 -4.14
CA THR A 141 23.71 57.96 -5.17
C THR A 141 25.23 57.97 -5.36
N THR A 142 25.90 56.84 -5.70
CA THR A 142 26.08 56.26 -7.06
C THR A 142 27.08 55.08 -7.06
N LYS A 143 26.76 54.03 -7.84
CA LYS A 143 27.54 52.88 -8.39
C LYS A 143 29.08 52.86 -8.25
N LYS A 144 29.63 51.67 -7.90
CA LYS A 144 30.65 50.97 -8.73
C LYS A 144 30.84 49.50 -8.32
N ALA A 145 30.79 48.64 -9.34
CA ALA A 145 31.07 47.21 -9.26
C ALA A 145 32.55 46.93 -8.96
N THR A 146 32.82 45.94 -8.09
CA THR A 146 34.04 45.14 -8.17
C THR A 146 33.73 43.69 -7.77
N VAL A 147 34.24 42.79 -8.58
CA VAL A 147 34.08 41.32 -8.58
C VAL A 147 34.81 40.70 -7.40
N GLY A 148 34.17 39.71 -6.76
CA GLY A 148 34.75 38.87 -5.72
C GLY A 148 33.67 38.20 -4.87
N LYS A 149 32.82 37.35 -5.46
CA LYS A 149 31.84 36.56 -4.70
C LYS A 149 32.47 35.26 -4.22
N SER A 150 32.69 35.16 -2.91
CA SER A 150 32.70 33.89 -2.19
C SER A 150 31.32 33.24 -2.28
N ASN A 151 31.27 31.95 -2.62
CA ASN A 151 30.06 31.14 -2.82
C ASN A 151 29.32 30.80 -1.50
N ALA A 152 29.12 31.77 -0.61
CA ALA A 152 28.42 31.58 0.67
C ALA A 152 27.10 32.37 0.79
N SER A 153 26.58 32.91 -0.32
CA SER A 153 25.43 33.85 -0.32
C SER A 153 24.31 33.45 -1.29
N MET A 154 24.20 32.18 -1.68
CA MET A 154 23.14 31.71 -2.60
C MET A 154 22.15 30.76 -1.94
N HIS A 155 21.88 30.95 -0.65
CA HIS A 155 20.66 30.44 -0.01
C HIS A 155 19.71 31.62 0.06
N LYS A 156 18.81 31.74 -0.91
CA LYS A 156 17.61 32.56 -0.70
C LYS A 156 16.85 31.97 0.48
N ASN A 157 16.33 32.86 1.31
CA ASN A 157 15.52 32.60 2.48
C ASN A 157 14.47 31.51 2.20
N ARG A 158 14.42 30.50 3.08
CA ARG A 158 13.38 29.47 3.07
C ARG A 158 12.27 29.93 4.02
N SER A 159 11.18 30.48 3.49
CA SER A 159 9.90 30.52 4.20
C SER A 159 8.91 29.58 3.55
N GLY A 160 8.39 28.62 4.32
CA GLY A 160 7.42 27.64 3.84
C GLY A 160 7.58 26.29 4.51
N ALA A 161 6.54 25.45 4.38
CA ALA A 161 6.63 24.06 4.78
C ALA A 161 7.59 23.31 3.85
N SER A 162 8.40 22.41 4.41
CA SER A 162 9.32 21.58 3.63
C SER A 162 9.14 20.10 3.96
N SER A 163 9.40 19.22 2.99
CA SER A 163 9.55 17.79 3.27
C SER A 163 10.56 17.51 4.38
N LEU A 164 11.57 18.37 4.59
CA LEU A 164 12.57 18.27 5.66
C LEU A 164 12.01 18.49 7.07
N ASP A 165 10.89 19.19 7.22
CA ASP A 165 10.29 19.43 8.53
C ASP A 165 9.64 18.17 9.06
N VAL A 166 9.13 17.32 8.18
CA VAL A 166 8.30 16.18 8.55
C VAL A 166 9.15 15.09 9.22
N MET A 167 8.85 14.83 10.49
CA MET A 167 9.42 13.72 11.27
C MET A 167 8.32 12.93 11.97
N GLN A 168 8.34 11.61 11.81
CA GLN A 168 7.45 10.67 12.50
C GLN A 168 7.74 10.63 14.00
N GLY A 169 6.69 10.47 14.81
CA GLY A 169 6.79 10.23 16.25
C GLY A 169 6.56 8.76 16.63
N ASN A 170 5.87 8.53 17.76
CA ASN A 170 5.71 7.19 18.34
C ASN A 170 4.60 6.35 17.68
N LEU A 171 3.85 6.89 16.72
CA LEU A 171 2.75 6.22 16.03
C LEU A 171 3.25 5.42 14.82
N GLY A 172 2.62 4.26 14.54
CA GLY A 172 2.96 3.38 13.42
C GLY A 172 2.37 3.82 12.07
N ASP A 173 2.41 5.11 11.76
CA ASP A 173 1.72 5.74 10.62
C ASP A 173 2.69 6.30 9.56
N CYS A 174 3.88 5.70 9.44
CA CYS A 174 4.91 6.08 8.46
C CYS A 174 4.40 6.33 7.04
N TRP A 175 3.37 5.60 6.61
CA TRP A 175 2.72 5.72 5.31
C TRP A 175 2.06 7.10 5.13
N PHE A 176 1.43 7.63 6.18
CA PHE A 176 0.81 8.94 6.19
C PHE A 176 1.87 10.05 6.29
N ILE A 177 2.85 9.88 7.18
CA ILE A 177 3.94 10.85 7.37
C ILE A 177 4.80 10.99 6.10
N SER A 178 5.09 9.89 5.41
CA SER A 178 5.77 9.93 4.10
C SER A 178 4.93 10.66 3.05
N GLY A 179 3.62 10.40 3.01
CA GLY A 179 2.69 11.09 2.13
C GLY A 179 2.67 12.60 2.39
N MET A 180 2.62 13.01 3.65
CA MET A 180 2.67 14.43 4.05
C MET A 180 3.97 15.10 3.62
N ALA A 181 5.12 14.43 3.79
CA ALA A 181 6.41 14.95 3.34
C ALA A 181 6.46 15.17 1.82
N LEU A 182 5.87 14.26 1.03
CA LEU A 182 5.78 14.41 -0.42
C LEU A 182 4.85 15.58 -0.83
N VAL A 183 3.74 15.77 -0.13
CA VAL A 183 2.81 16.88 -0.39
C VAL A 183 3.44 18.22 -0.03
N ALA A 184 4.25 18.28 1.03
CA ALA A 184 4.97 19.50 1.42
C ALA A 184 5.94 20.01 0.33
N GLY A 185 6.38 19.15 -0.60
CA GLY A 185 7.18 19.57 -1.75
C GLY A 185 6.41 19.95 -3.02
N ARG A 186 5.09 20.09 -2.89
CA ARG A 186 4.17 20.53 -3.95
C ARG A 186 3.29 21.64 -3.39
N ASP A 187 3.79 22.88 -3.44
CA ASP A 187 3.11 24.07 -2.90
C ASP A 187 1.64 24.17 -3.34
N ASP A 188 1.35 23.88 -4.61
CA ASP A 188 -0.02 23.94 -5.13
C ASP A 188 -0.98 22.94 -4.47
N LEU A 189 -0.47 21.79 -4.01
CA LEU A 189 -1.23 20.78 -3.27
C LEU A 189 -1.23 21.06 -1.77
N PHE A 190 -0.09 21.49 -1.21
CA PHE A 190 0.03 21.84 0.19
C PHE A 190 -0.85 23.03 0.58
N ASP A 191 -0.86 24.09 -0.23
CA ASP A 191 -1.69 25.28 -0.01
C ASP A 191 -3.18 24.95 -0.04
N GLN A 192 -3.60 24.01 -0.89
CA GLN A 192 -4.97 23.50 -0.89
C GLN A 192 -5.28 22.74 0.39
N LEU A 193 -4.37 21.90 0.87
CA LEU A 193 -4.54 21.10 2.09
C LEU A 193 -4.72 22.00 3.33
N ILE A 194 -3.93 23.06 3.47
CA ILE A 194 -3.99 23.97 4.62
C ILE A 194 -4.96 25.14 4.42
N CYS A 195 -5.69 25.18 3.30
CA CYS A 195 -6.58 26.28 2.93
C CYS A 195 -5.89 27.65 2.99
N ARG A 196 -4.66 27.75 2.44
CA ARG A 196 -3.83 28.96 2.57
C ARG A 196 -4.59 30.20 2.11
N GLY A 197 -4.53 31.26 2.91
CA GLY A 197 -5.23 32.53 2.65
C GLY A 197 -6.74 32.55 2.93
N TYR A 198 -7.37 31.44 3.34
CA TYR A 198 -8.81 31.41 3.64
C TYR A 198 -9.16 31.58 5.12
N PHE A 199 -8.39 30.99 6.04
CA PHE A 199 -8.77 30.89 7.47
C PHE A 199 -7.70 31.35 8.47
N GLU A 200 -6.67 32.04 8.00
CA GLU A 200 -5.50 32.45 8.80
C GLU A 200 -5.85 33.39 9.96
N GLU A 201 -6.91 34.19 9.81
CA GLU A 201 -7.42 35.09 10.83
C GLU A 201 -7.95 34.35 12.08
N PHE A 202 -8.23 33.05 11.97
CA PHE A 202 -8.68 32.20 13.06
C PHE A 202 -7.53 31.54 13.83
N GLU A 203 -6.28 31.59 13.33
CA GLU A 203 -5.08 31.07 14.01
C GLU A 203 -4.89 31.73 15.39
N LYS A 204 -5.28 33.02 15.54
CA LYS A 204 -5.24 33.74 16.83
C LYS A 204 -6.10 33.08 17.91
N PHE A 205 -7.19 32.43 17.51
CA PHE A 205 -8.05 31.64 18.40
C PHE A 205 -7.51 30.21 18.59
N GLY A 206 -6.41 29.81 17.97
CA GLY A 206 -5.91 28.44 18.01
C GLY A 206 -6.79 27.46 17.24
N LEU A 207 -7.49 27.92 16.21
CA LEU A 207 -8.36 27.12 15.33
C LEU A 207 -7.72 27.01 13.94
N TYR A 208 -7.65 25.78 13.43
CA TYR A 208 -7.04 25.46 12.14
C TYR A 208 -7.99 24.61 11.31
N VAL A 209 -7.93 24.76 9.98
CA VAL A 209 -8.82 24.08 9.04
C VAL A 209 -8.02 23.40 7.96
N PHE A 210 -8.29 22.11 7.76
CA PHE A 210 -7.62 21.31 6.74
C PHE A 210 -8.63 20.77 5.74
N ARG A 211 -8.33 20.92 4.45
CA ARG A 211 -9.11 20.39 3.35
C ARG A 211 -8.53 19.04 2.93
N MET A 212 -9.22 17.96 3.28
CA MET A 212 -8.79 16.59 2.99
C MET A 212 -9.82 15.88 2.13
N TYR A 213 -9.36 14.91 1.35
CA TYR A 213 -10.20 14.02 0.59
C TYR A 213 -10.44 12.74 1.40
N LYS A 214 -11.68 12.29 1.45
CA LYS A 214 -12.04 10.98 2.00
C LYS A 214 -13.19 10.44 1.20
N ASN A 215 -13.13 9.16 0.84
CA ASN A 215 -14.21 8.51 0.11
C ASN A 215 -14.60 9.29 -1.17
N CYS A 216 -13.57 9.77 -1.89
CA CYS A 216 -13.69 10.58 -3.11
C CYS A 216 -14.38 11.95 -2.94
N ARG A 217 -14.56 12.44 -1.70
CA ARG A 217 -15.21 13.72 -1.40
C ARG A 217 -14.33 14.62 -0.54
N VAL A 218 -14.51 15.92 -0.70
CA VAL A 218 -13.82 16.96 0.08
C VAL A 218 -14.44 17.07 1.47
N HIS A 219 -13.60 17.02 2.50
CA HIS A 219 -13.93 17.23 3.89
C HIS A 219 -13.09 18.39 4.42
N TYR A 220 -13.74 19.34 5.08
CA TYR A 220 -13.07 20.36 5.87
C TYR A 220 -13.03 19.91 7.32
N VAL A 221 -11.84 19.72 7.85
CA VAL A 221 -11.58 19.23 9.20
C VAL A 221 -11.07 20.38 10.05
N ILE A 222 -11.87 20.80 11.03
CA ILE A 222 -11.53 21.86 11.96
C ILE A 222 -10.97 21.23 13.23
N VAL A 223 -9.84 21.75 13.70
CA VAL A 223 -9.17 21.31 14.94
C VAL A 223 -8.71 22.50 15.76
N ASP A 224 -8.64 22.32 17.08
CA ASP A 224 -7.86 23.22 17.94
C ASP A 224 -6.36 22.90 17.90
N ASP A 225 -5.53 23.76 18.49
CA ASP A 225 -4.06 23.60 18.53
C ASP A 225 -3.52 22.76 19.69
N LYS A 226 -4.36 22.05 20.46
CA LYS A 226 -3.87 21.14 21.51
C LYS A 226 -3.29 19.87 20.89
N ILE A 227 -2.04 19.54 21.23
CA ILE A 227 -1.32 18.39 20.69
C ILE A 227 -0.93 17.44 21.83
N PRO A 228 -1.07 16.10 21.66
CA PRO A 228 -0.55 15.12 22.61
C PRO A 228 0.97 15.24 22.72
N CYS A 229 1.47 15.54 23.92
CA CYS A 229 2.89 15.74 24.18
C CYS A 229 3.40 14.78 25.26
N LEU A 230 4.67 14.40 25.13
CA LEU A 230 5.43 13.67 26.14
C LEU A 230 6.41 14.62 26.82
N GLU A 231 6.75 14.31 28.06
CA GLU A 231 7.77 15.03 28.82
C GLU A 231 9.12 14.31 28.77
N ARG A 232 10.19 15.05 28.50
CA ARG A 232 11.57 14.54 28.60
C ARG A 232 12.03 14.54 30.05
N ALA A 233 13.10 13.79 30.34
CA ALA A 233 13.73 13.78 31.66
C ALA A 233 14.17 15.16 32.19
N ASN A 234 14.36 16.16 31.31
CA ASN A 234 14.69 17.54 31.68
C ASN A 234 13.46 18.44 31.87
N GLY A 235 12.24 17.87 31.92
CA GLY A 235 10.98 18.57 32.10
C GLY A 235 10.43 19.24 30.83
N ARG A 236 11.16 19.22 29.70
CA ARG A 236 10.67 19.83 28.45
C ARG A 236 9.70 18.90 27.74
N CYS A 237 8.57 19.45 27.29
CA CYS A 237 7.59 18.71 26.52
C CYS A 237 7.89 18.73 25.01
N PHE A 238 7.37 17.74 24.28
CA PHE A 238 7.45 17.64 22.82
C PHE A 238 6.29 16.80 22.29
N PRO A 239 5.84 16.98 21.04
CA PRO A 239 4.77 16.16 20.48
C PRO A 239 5.08 14.66 20.53
N ALA A 240 4.13 13.86 21.00
CA ALA A 240 4.22 12.42 21.13
C ALA A 240 4.25 11.71 19.76
N PHE A 241 3.57 12.30 18.79
CA PHE A 241 3.42 11.80 17.43
C PHE A 241 4.24 12.67 16.46
N ALA A 242 3.81 12.82 15.20
CA ALA A 242 4.58 13.54 14.20
C ALA A 242 4.84 15.00 14.60
N ARG A 243 6.00 15.53 14.20
CA ARG A 243 6.49 16.86 14.59
C ARG A 243 7.40 17.48 13.55
N CYS A 244 7.49 18.81 13.58
CA CYS A 244 8.42 19.56 12.74
C CYS A 244 9.88 19.39 13.22
N ARG A 245 10.84 19.40 12.29
CA ARG A 245 12.30 19.47 12.58
C ARG A 245 12.63 20.77 13.30
N ASN A 246 12.07 21.87 12.84
CA ASN A 246 12.07 23.13 13.57
C ASN A 246 11.13 23.01 14.81
N ARG A 247 11.70 23.10 16.01
CA ARG A 247 10.96 22.95 17.27
C ARG A 247 10.06 24.14 17.62
N ASN A 248 10.01 25.15 16.76
CA ASN A 248 9.10 26.28 16.89
C ASN A 248 7.95 26.21 15.87
N GLU A 249 7.90 25.18 15.04
CA GLU A 249 6.81 24.92 14.11
C GLU A 249 5.98 23.72 14.54
N PHE A 250 4.70 23.71 14.18
CA PHE A 250 3.76 22.67 14.62
C PHE A 250 2.75 22.22 13.56
N TRP A 251 2.92 22.64 12.30
CA TRP A 251 2.00 22.26 11.22
C TRP A 251 1.90 20.75 11.01
N VAL A 252 3.02 20.02 11.10
CA VAL A 252 3.06 18.55 10.93
C VAL A 252 2.13 17.87 11.95
N SER A 253 2.23 18.28 13.21
CA SER A 253 1.43 17.72 14.31
C SER A 253 -0.06 18.02 14.14
N LEU A 254 -0.43 19.19 13.60
CA LEU A 254 -1.84 19.54 13.38
C LEU A 254 -2.45 18.84 12.17
N ILE A 255 -1.70 18.65 11.08
CA ILE A 255 -2.19 17.87 9.93
C ILE A 255 -2.40 16.41 10.35
N GLU A 256 -1.48 15.82 11.12
CA GLU A 256 -1.66 14.47 11.68
C GLU A 256 -2.86 14.39 12.61
N LYS A 257 -3.07 15.38 13.49
CA LYS A 257 -4.27 15.48 14.33
C LYS A 257 -5.56 15.52 13.50
N ALA A 258 -5.61 16.36 12.47
CA ALA A 258 -6.77 16.47 11.60
C ALA A 258 -7.05 15.16 10.86
N TYR A 259 -6.00 14.46 10.41
CA TYR A 259 -6.15 13.17 9.77
C TYR A 259 -6.57 12.07 10.76
N ALA A 260 -6.05 12.08 11.99
CA ALA A 260 -6.50 11.19 13.07
C ALA A 260 -8.00 11.38 13.34
N LYS A 261 -8.47 12.63 13.42
CA LYS A 261 -9.89 12.97 13.55
C LYS A 261 -10.71 12.46 12.36
N LEU A 262 -10.23 12.63 11.14
CA LEU A 262 -10.90 12.12 9.93
C LEU A 262 -10.96 10.57 9.88
N ASN A 263 -10.14 9.90 10.70
CA ASN A 263 -10.12 8.45 10.90
C ASN A 263 -10.55 8.04 12.32
N ILE A 264 -11.34 8.90 13.00
CA ILE A 264 -11.92 8.69 14.35
C ILE A 264 -10.93 8.77 15.53
N LYS A 265 -9.65 8.41 15.37
CA LYS A 265 -8.64 8.46 16.44
C LYS A 265 -7.23 8.23 15.90
N TYR A 266 -6.20 8.62 16.66
CA TYR A 266 -4.79 8.44 16.26
C TYR A 266 -4.42 6.98 16.01
N ILE A 267 -4.84 6.05 16.89
CA ILE A 267 -4.47 4.64 16.75
C ILE A 267 -4.95 3.99 15.45
N ASN A 268 -6.00 4.53 14.82
CA ASN A 268 -6.51 4.07 13.52
C ASN A 268 -5.60 4.41 12.34
N LEU A 269 -4.61 5.27 12.54
CA LEU A 269 -3.58 5.57 11.55
C LEU A 269 -2.46 4.51 11.54
N THR A 270 -2.45 3.58 12.50
CA THR A 270 -1.45 2.50 12.56
C THR A 270 -1.61 1.58 11.36
N SER A 271 -0.55 1.48 10.55
CA SER A 271 -0.50 0.71 9.30
C SER A 271 -1.41 1.25 8.18
N GLY A 272 -0.86 1.30 6.97
CA GLY A 272 -1.54 1.80 5.78
C GLY A 272 -0.60 1.86 4.59
N PHE A 273 -1.08 2.39 3.47
CA PHE A 273 -0.31 2.51 2.23
C PHE A 273 -0.20 3.96 1.77
N ILE A 274 0.97 4.36 1.27
CA ILE A 274 1.30 5.76 0.97
C ILE A 274 0.32 6.36 -0.05
N ASP A 275 -0.14 5.57 -1.03
CA ASP A 275 -1.12 5.98 -2.04
C ASP A 275 -2.48 6.33 -1.42
N GLU A 276 -2.89 5.67 -0.33
CA GLU A 276 -4.09 6.05 0.43
C GLU A 276 -3.91 7.43 1.12
N ALA A 277 -2.72 7.72 1.65
CA ALA A 277 -2.42 9.00 2.30
C ALA A 277 -2.34 10.12 1.27
N LEU A 278 -1.59 9.91 0.20
CA LEU A 278 -1.46 10.86 -0.90
C LEU A 278 -2.83 11.15 -1.52
N GLN A 279 -3.67 10.14 -1.73
CA GLN A 279 -5.03 10.35 -2.20
C GLN A 279 -5.83 11.22 -1.22
N ASP A 280 -5.78 10.92 0.08
CA ASP A 280 -6.54 11.67 1.08
C ASP A 280 -6.02 13.10 1.26
N LEU A 281 -4.74 13.37 1.02
CA LEU A 281 -4.14 14.70 1.13
C LEU A 281 -4.34 15.55 -0.14
N THR A 282 -4.47 14.93 -1.31
CA THR A 282 -4.40 15.64 -2.62
C THR A 282 -5.64 15.49 -3.49
N GLY A 283 -6.41 14.42 -3.31
CA GLY A 283 -7.53 14.05 -4.18
C GLY A 283 -7.13 13.46 -5.53
N LEU A 284 -5.82 13.28 -5.78
CA LEU A 284 -5.29 12.67 -7.00
C LEU A 284 -5.53 11.14 -7.04
N ALA A 285 -5.39 10.54 -8.21
CA ALA A 285 -5.74 9.13 -8.44
C ALA A 285 -4.62 8.18 -7.96
N PRO A 286 -4.85 7.33 -6.95
CA PRO A 286 -3.82 6.43 -6.41
C PRO A 286 -3.47 5.30 -7.38
N GLU A 287 -2.24 4.83 -7.30
CA GLU A 287 -1.71 3.69 -8.03
C GLU A 287 -0.71 2.91 -7.18
N MET A 288 -0.88 1.60 -7.13
CA MET A 288 0.09 0.70 -6.52
C MET A 288 0.71 -0.19 -7.60
N ILE A 289 2.04 -0.22 -7.63
CA ILE A 289 2.83 -0.95 -8.60
C ILE A 289 3.77 -1.87 -7.84
N ARG A 290 3.63 -3.18 -8.05
CA ARG A 290 4.48 -4.19 -7.41
C ARG A 290 5.38 -4.83 -8.44
N PHE A 291 6.61 -5.15 -8.06
CA PHE A 291 7.55 -5.79 -8.97
C PHE A 291 8.45 -6.79 -8.23
N THR A 292 9.10 -7.64 -9.00
CA THR A 292 9.99 -8.70 -8.50
C THR A 292 11.45 -8.29 -8.68
N SER A 293 12.36 -9.07 -8.11
CA SER A 293 13.81 -8.90 -8.29
C SER A 293 14.25 -9.02 -9.75
N SER A 294 13.45 -9.69 -10.58
CA SER A 294 13.66 -9.90 -12.02
C SER A 294 13.11 -8.79 -12.90
N VAL A 295 12.71 -7.65 -12.32
CA VAL A 295 12.22 -6.49 -13.04
C VAL A 295 13.24 -5.98 -14.08
N ASP A 296 12.75 -5.54 -15.23
CA ASP A 296 13.59 -4.80 -16.19
C ASP A 296 13.83 -3.37 -15.67
N ASN A 297 15.04 -3.12 -15.17
CA ASN A 297 15.44 -1.82 -14.64
C ASN A 297 15.21 -0.67 -15.62
N SER A 298 15.32 -0.89 -16.94
CA SER A 298 15.08 0.15 -17.94
C SER A 298 13.61 0.54 -17.98
N ARG A 299 12.69 -0.43 -17.84
CA ARG A 299 11.25 -0.18 -17.81
C ARG A 299 10.81 0.43 -16.49
N LEU A 300 11.37 -0.05 -15.38
CA LEU A 300 11.14 0.56 -14.06
C LEU A 300 11.57 2.02 -14.07
N TRP A 301 12.72 2.33 -14.66
CA TRP A 301 13.20 3.70 -14.80
C TRP A 301 12.28 4.56 -15.68
N GLN A 302 11.84 4.04 -16.84
CA GLN A 302 10.87 4.73 -17.69
C GLN A 302 9.56 5.04 -16.96
N MET A 303 9.07 4.10 -16.14
CA MET A 303 7.90 4.30 -15.28
C MET A 303 8.10 5.42 -14.26
N LEU A 304 9.24 5.42 -13.58
CA LEU A 304 9.58 6.47 -12.62
C LEU A 304 9.64 7.84 -13.31
N LYS A 305 10.22 7.92 -14.52
CA LYS A 305 10.20 9.14 -15.34
C LYS A 305 8.77 9.60 -15.62
N ILE A 306 7.88 8.71 -16.03
CA ILE A 306 6.48 9.06 -16.29
C ILE A 306 5.84 9.75 -15.08
N LEU A 307 5.99 9.12 -13.91
CA LEU A 307 5.40 9.62 -12.68
C LEU A 307 6.05 10.95 -12.23
N VAL A 308 7.37 11.04 -12.16
CA VAL A 308 8.06 12.26 -11.69
C VAL A 308 7.82 13.43 -12.64
N TYR A 309 7.99 13.23 -13.95
CA TYR A 309 7.86 14.33 -14.91
C TYR A 309 6.42 14.82 -15.10
N SER A 310 5.41 14.05 -14.69
CA SER A 310 4.03 14.54 -14.65
C SER A 310 3.72 15.42 -13.42
N GLY A 311 4.61 15.42 -12.44
CA GLY A 311 4.34 15.94 -11.11
C GLY A 311 3.64 14.94 -10.18
N SER A 312 3.55 13.66 -10.52
CA SER A 312 2.98 12.67 -9.60
C SER A 312 3.82 12.57 -8.34
N LEU A 313 3.17 12.34 -7.20
CA LEU A 313 3.85 12.06 -5.93
C LEU A 313 4.04 10.56 -5.79
N ILE A 314 5.23 10.13 -5.34
CA ILE A 314 5.65 8.72 -5.38
C ILE A 314 6.24 8.33 -4.03
N GLY A 315 5.73 7.25 -3.46
CA GLY A 315 6.32 6.55 -2.34
C GLY A 315 6.79 5.15 -2.73
N ALA A 316 7.64 4.57 -1.89
CA ALA A 316 8.15 3.22 -2.05
C ALA A 316 8.18 2.49 -0.71
N SER A 317 8.14 1.16 -0.76
CA SER A 317 8.41 0.31 0.40
C SER A 317 9.05 -1.01 0.00
N LEU A 318 9.76 -1.59 0.97
CA LEU A 318 10.15 -2.99 0.94
C LEU A 318 9.06 -3.81 1.62
N ASN A 319 8.36 -4.64 0.84
CA ASN A 319 7.33 -5.52 1.38
C ASN A 319 7.40 -6.93 0.78
N PHE A 320 7.51 -7.95 1.63
CA PHE A 320 7.62 -9.33 1.21
C PHE A 320 6.25 -10.00 1.04
N LEU A 321 5.18 -9.37 1.52
CA LEU A 321 3.81 -9.81 1.27
C LEU A 321 3.56 -9.82 -0.24
N GLY A 322 3.44 -11.03 -0.79
CA GLY A 322 3.23 -11.25 -2.22
C GLY A 322 4.49 -11.46 -3.06
N ARG A 323 5.70 -11.34 -2.49
CA ARG A 323 6.96 -11.72 -3.16
C ARG A 323 7.14 -13.23 -3.14
N ARG A 324 6.68 -13.89 -4.20
CA ARG A 324 6.82 -15.34 -4.38
C ARG A 324 8.06 -15.74 -5.17
N ASP A 325 8.76 -14.75 -5.74
CA ASP A 325 10.04 -14.92 -6.44
C ASP A 325 11.24 -15.11 -5.51
N ILE A 326 11.08 -14.83 -4.21
CA ILE A 326 12.13 -15.00 -3.19
C ILE A 326 11.67 -16.06 -2.17
N PRO A 327 12.47 -17.11 -1.88
CA PRO A 327 12.26 -18.04 -0.76
C PRO A 327 12.17 -17.34 0.60
N ASP A 328 11.47 -17.92 1.58
CA ASP A 328 11.27 -17.27 2.88
C ASP A 328 12.57 -17.10 3.70
N GLU A 329 13.51 -18.01 3.56
CA GLU A 329 14.87 -17.89 4.12
C GLU A 329 15.60 -16.66 3.57
N ASP A 330 15.57 -16.48 2.25
CA ASP A 330 16.18 -15.36 1.54
C ASP A 330 15.46 -14.04 1.83
N LYS A 331 14.14 -14.05 2.08
CA LYS A 331 13.43 -12.84 2.52
C LYS A 331 13.94 -12.34 3.86
N ARG A 332 14.19 -13.26 4.82
CA ARG A 332 14.74 -12.88 6.12
C ARG A 332 16.18 -12.39 5.99
N GLU A 333 16.98 -13.03 5.14
CA GLU A 333 18.33 -12.56 4.84
C GLU A 333 18.30 -11.17 4.21
N LEU A 334 17.45 -10.96 3.18
CA LEU A 334 17.29 -9.65 2.55
C LEU A 334 16.75 -8.61 3.52
N GLN A 335 15.85 -8.98 4.44
CA GLN A 335 15.37 -8.08 5.50
C GLN A 335 16.52 -7.60 6.39
N VAL A 336 17.37 -8.54 6.81
CA VAL A 336 18.52 -8.26 7.67
C VAL A 336 19.56 -7.43 6.91
N ASP A 337 19.81 -7.78 5.64
CA ASP A 337 20.74 -7.07 4.77
C ASP A 337 20.26 -5.64 4.46
N ALA A 338 18.99 -5.48 4.07
CA ALA A 338 18.34 -4.18 3.89
C ALA A 338 18.51 -3.32 5.14
N ARG A 339 18.24 -3.88 6.33
CA ARG A 339 18.38 -3.17 7.60
C ARG A 339 19.82 -2.76 7.90
N ARG A 340 20.81 -3.61 7.59
CA ARG A 340 22.24 -3.26 7.70
C ARG A 340 22.59 -2.07 6.82
N HIS A 341 21.93 -1.96 5.66
CA HIS A 341 22.08 -0.87 4.73
C HIS A 341 21.14 0.33 4.99
N GLY A 342 20.46 0.39 6.14
CA GLY A 342 19.59 1.51 6.51
C GLY A 342 18.17 1.46 5.93
N ILE A 343 17.78 0.37 5.25
CA ILE A 343 16.45 0.17 4.69
C ILE A 343 15.60 -0.72 5.60
N GLN A 344 14.45 -0.21 6.04
CA GLN A 344 13.55 -0.88 6.96
C GLN A 344 12.43 -1.60 6.21
N TYR A 345 12.25 -2.88 6.52
CA TYR A 345 11.11 -3.66 6.06
C TYR A 345 9.78 -3.16 6.63
N GLY A 346 8.73 -3.16 5.79
CA GLY A 346 7.38 -2.76 6.20
C GLY A 346 7.28 -1.26 6.50
N HIS A 347 8.21 -0.46 5.99
CA HIS A 347 8.29 0.98 6.22
C HIS A 347 8.11 1.75 4.91
N ALA A 348 7.53 2.95 5.03
CA ALA A 348 7.25 3.85 3.92
C ALA A 348 8.40 4.84 3.70
N TYR A 349 8.78 5.02 2.44
CA TYR A 349 9.78 6.01 2.01
C TYR A 349 9.15 6.90 0.92
N GLY A 350 9.41 8.20 0.97
CA GLY A 350 9.04 9.11 -0.12
C GLY A 350 10.12 9.15 -1.19
N ILE A 351 9.79 9.03 -2.47
CA ILE A 351 10.70 9.33 -3.58
C ILE A 351 10.49 10.80 -3.94
N LEU A 352 11.48 11.64 -3.60
CA LEU A 352 11.41 13.09 -3.80
C LEU A 352 11.67 13.46 -5.27
N ASP A 353 12.70 12.87 -5.87
CA ASP A 353 13.00 13.03 -7.29
C ASP A 353 13.82 11.85 -7.85
N ILE A 354 14.03 11.88 -9.16
CA ILE A 354 14.96 11.01 -9.87
C ILE A 354 15.89 11.85 -10.75
N ARG A 355 17.14 11.40 -10.94
CA ARG A 355 18.16 12.14 -11.70
C ARG A 355 18.94 11.24 -12.64
N GLU A 356 19.16 11.75 -13.85
CA GLU A 356 20.04 11.19 -14.86
C GLU A 356 21.31 12.05 -14.91
N VAL A 357 22.42 11.55 -14.38
CA VAL A 357 23.69 12.31 -14.27
C VAL A 357 24.69 11.76 -15.30
N PRO A 358 25.22 12.59 -16.21
CA PRO A 358 26.24 12.15 -17.17
C PRO A 358 27.49 11.61 -16.46
N PHE A 359 27.93 10.42 -16.87
CA PHE A 359 29.10 9.78 -16.29
C PHE A 359 30.38 10.28 -16.95
N GLU A 360 31.40 10.61 -16.18
CA GLU A 360 32.60 11.25 -16.74
C GLU A 360 33.49 10.28 -17.54
N GLU A 361 33.51 9.01 -17.14
CA GLU A 361 34.39 8.01 -17.75
C GLU A 361 33.79 7.40 -19.04
N ASP A 362 32.48 7.55 -19.23
CA ASP A 362 31.78 7.16 -20.46
C ASP A 362 31.00 8.36 -21.01
N PRO A 363 31.44 8.97 -22.13
CA PRO A 363 30.75 10.09 -22.76
C PRO A 363 29.29 9.82 -23.15
N ASN A 364 28.87 8.56 -23.25
CA ASN A 364 27.48 8.16 -23.49
C ASN A 364 26.82 7.52 -22.25
N GLY A 365 27.55 7.39 -21.14
CA GLY A 365 27.09 6.78 -19.91
C GLY A 365 26.27 7.76 -19.08
N VAL A 366 25.18 7.27 -18.50
CA VAL A 366 24.30 8.04 -17.62
C VAL A 366 24.07 7.23 -16.36
N LEU A 367 24.35 7.82 -15.21
CA LEU A 367 24.02 7.27 -13.90
C LEU A 367 22.59 7.64 -13.53
N GLN A 368 21.84 6.65 -13.03
CA GLN A 368 20.43 6.80 -12.68
C GLN A 368 20.29 6.74 -11.16
N PHE A 369 19.83 7.84 -10.57
CA PHE A 369 19.72 8.00 -9.13
C PHE A 369 18.30 8.34 -8.70
N LEU A 370 17.89 7.75 -7.57
CA LEU A 370 16.69 8.14 -6.85
C LEU A 370 17.11 8.89 -5.58
N ARG A 371 16.38 9.94 -5.24
CA ARG A 371 16.50 10.63 -3.95
C ARG A 371 15.30 10.27 -3.09
N LEU A 372 15.56 9.57 -1.99
CA LEU A 372 14.51 9.07 -1.11
C LEU A 372 14.56 9.76 0.24
N LYS A 373 13.40 9.95 0.85
CA LYS A 373 13.25 10.42 2.21
C LYS A 373 12.72 9.30 3.10
N ASN A 374 13.43 9.03 4.19
CA ASN A 374 12.90 8.29 5.32
C ASN A 374 12.10 9.27 6.22
N PRO A 375 10.82 9.01 6.53
CA PRO A 375 10.01 9.88 7.38
C PRO A 375 10.45 9.87 8.86
N TRP A 376 11.30 8.94 9.26
CA TRP A 376 11.85 8.93 10.61
C TRP A 376 12.72 10.16 10.87
N GLY A 377 12.65 10.67 12.10
CA GLY A 377 13.55 11.74 12.54
C GLY A 377 14.99 11.26 12.61
N LYS A 378 15.92 12.22 12.58
CA LYS A 378 17.39 11.99 12.63
C LYS A 378 17.87 11.14 13.82
N GLU A 379 17.05 11.00 14.85
CA GLU A 379 17.37 10.27 16.07
C GLU A 379 17.56 8.75 15.81
N ASN A 380 17.14 8.24 14.65
CA ASN A 380 17.20 6.82 14.31
C ASN A 380 18.43 6.41 13.48
N ASN A 381 19.16 7.33 12.84
CA ASN A 381 20.33 7.04 11.98
C ASN A 381 20.09 5.92 10.94
N MET A 382 18.95 5.96 10.24
CA MET A 382 18.52 4.93 9.27
C MET A 382 18.48 5.48 7.84
N GLU A 383 19.59 6.09 7.40
CA GLU A 383 19.83 6.45 6.01
C GLU A 383 20.58 5.35 5.28
N TRP A 384 20.43 5.32 3.96
CA TRP A 384 21.18 4.40 3.09
C TRP A 384 22.69 4.59 3.29
N ASN A 385 23.39 3.51 3.63
CA ASN A 385 24.84 3.51 3.84
C ASN A 385 25.61 2.64 2.84
N GLY A 386 24.91 2.06 1.85
CA GLY A 386 25.51 1.26 0.80
C GLY A 386 26.05 2.10 -0.35
N ASP A 387 26.14 1.48 -1.51
CA ASP A 387 26.67 2.12 -2.71
C ASP A 387 25.92 3.41 -3.08
N TRP A 388 26.68 4.49 -3.18
CA TRP A 388 26.29 5.86 -3.53
C TRP A 388 25.58 6.61 -2.41
N SER A 389 25.72 6.13 -1.17
CA SER A 389 25.40 6.90 0.02
C SER A 389 26.17 8.23 0.09
N ASP A 390 25.72 9.14 0.94
CA ASP A 390 26.28 10.50 1.05
C ASP A 390 27.78 10.54 1.39
N ALA A 391 28.24 9.58 2.19
CA ALA A 391 29.62 9.42 2.64
C ALA A 391 30.50 8.63 1.65
N ASP A 392 29.92 8.14 0.56
CA ASP A 392 30.59 7.25 -0.36
C ASP A 392 31.68 7.94 -1.19
N THR A 393 32.83 7.30 -1.28
CA THR A 393 34.00 7.80 -2.03
C THR A 393 33.83 7.80 -3.55
N ARG A 394 32.81 7.10 -4.10
CA ARG A 394 32.50 7.18 -5.54
C ARG A 394 32.02 8.57 -5.96
N TRP A 395 31.54 9.39 -5.02
CA TRP A 395 31.21 10.78 -5.29
C TRP A 395 32.48 11.65 -5.39
N THR A 396 32.81 12.10 -6.58
CA THR A 396 33.79 13.18 -6.78
C THR A 396 33.12 14.54 -6.56
N PRO A 397 33.88 15.59 -6.18
CA PRO A 397 33.33 16.95 -6.09
C PRO A 397 32.58 17.38 -7.36
N GLU A 398 33.12 17.03 -8.53
CA GLU A 398 32.52 17.36 -9.84
C GLU A 398 31.20 16.62 -10.08
N LEU A 399 31.10 15.35 -9.69
CA LEU A 399 29.84 14.58 -9.76
C LEU A 399 28.79 15.13 -8.79
N LYS A 400 29.20 15.57 -7.59
CA LYS A 400 28.30 16.20 -6.61
C LYS A 400 27.70 17.50 -7.15
N ASP A 401 28.51 18.31 -7.83
CA ASP A 401 28.05 19.54 -8.48
C ASP A 401 27.09 19.22 -9.63
N LYS A 402 27.46 18.31 -10.53
CA LYS A 402 26.59 17.87 -11.65
C LYS A 402 25.27 17.29 -11.18
N TYR A 403 25.27 16.52 -10.10
CA TYR A 403 24.06 15.94 -9.50
C TYR A 403 23.05 17.02 -9.10
N ASN A 404 23.52 18.15 -8.56
CA ASN A 404 22.64 19.28 -8.24
C ASN A 404 22.33 20.16 -9.48
N GLU A 405 23.21 20.24 -10.48
CA GLU A 405 22.94 21.01 -11.69
C GLU A 405 21.76 20.48 -12.53
N VAL A 406 21.52 19.17 -12.55
CA VAL A 406 20.42 18.56 -13.34
C VAL A 406 19.02 18.85 -12.77
N LEU A 407 18.92 19.41 -11.56
CA LEU A 407 17.66 19.90 -10.96
C LEU A 407 16.92 20.89 -11.85
N LYS A 408 17.67 21.67 -12.65
CA LYS A 408 17.10 22.66 -13.58
C LYS A 408 16.16 22.04 -14.61
N ASP A 409 16.35 20.76 -14.92
CA ASP A 409 15.61 20.00 -15.94
C ASP A 409 14.33 19.36 -15.38
N LEU A 410 14.09 19.41 -14.06
CA LEU A 410 12.83 18.95 -13.47
C LEU A 410 11.67 19.93 -13.75
N PRO A 411 10.40 19.44 -13.76
CA PRO A 411 9.24 20.29 -13.95
C PRO A 411 9.16 21.41 -12.91
N ASP A 412 8.69 22.60 -13.33
CA ASP A 412 8.53 23.78 -12.46
C ASP A 412 7.44 23.59 -11.37
N LYS A 413 6.78 22.43 -11.31
CA LYS A 413 5.81 22.07 -10.27
C LYS A 413 6.46 21.75 -8.92
N PHE A 414 7.74 21.40 -8.91
CA PHE A 414 8.49 21.12 -7.69
C PHE A 414 9.36 22.32 -7.33
N ASP A 415 9.48 22.61 -6.03
CA ASP A 415 10.43 23.60 -5.56
C ASP A 415 11.87 23.08 -5.74
N LYS A 416 12.62 23.69 -6.65
CA LYS A 416 13.99 23.30 -6.97
C LYS A 416 14.95 23.58 -5.79
N ASP A 417 14.64 24.56 -4.95
CA ASP A 417 15.43 24.89 -3.76
C ASP A 417 15.23 23.86 -2.63
N GLU A 418 14.04 23.24 -2.57
CA GLU A 418 13.77 22.07 -1.72
C GLU A 418 14.52 20.82 -2.21
N LEU A 419 14.61 20.66 -3.53
CA LEU A 419 15.25 19.49 -4.14
C LEU A 419 16.78 19.54 -4.12
N PHE A 420 17.39 20.68 -3.78
CA PHE A 420 18.85 20.78 -3.65
C PHE A 420 19.39 19.80 -2.60
N HIS A 421 20.35 18.94 -2.99
CA HIS A 421 20.93 17.95 -2.08
C HIS A 421 22.10 18.52 -1.29
N VAL A 422 22.05 18.38 0.04
CA VAL A 422 23.10 18.82 0.96
C VAL A 422 23.89 17.60 1.40
N TRP A 423 25.09 17.45 0.84
CA TRP A 423 25.93 16.29 1.07
C TRP A 423 26.37 16.13 2.52
N GLY A 424 26.16 14.92 3.07
CA GLY A 424 26.57 14.56 4.43
C GLY A 424 25.70 15.20 5.52
N ALA A 425 24.53 15.73 5.15
CA ALA A 425 23.55 16.21 6.10
C ALA A 425 22.83 15.02 6.76
N GLU A 426 22.61 15.10 8.07
CA GLU A 426 21.71 14.18 8.78
C GLU A 426 20.26 14.69 8.67
N ASP A 427 19.65 14.48 7.51
CA ASP A 427 18.34 14.99 7.15
C ASP A 427 17.31 13.92 6.77
N ASN A 428 17.72 12.65 6.84
CA ASN A 428 16.98 11.45 6.46
C ASN A 428 16.62 11.41 4.98
N ILE A 429 17.33 12.18 4.15
CA ILE A 429 17.28 12.10 2.70
C ILE A 429 18.57 11.43 2.22
N PHE A 430 18.43 10.42 1.39
CA PHE A 430 19.58 9.70 0.85
C PHE A 430 19.43 9.47 -0.65
N ILE A 431 20.59 9.30 -1.30
CA ILE A 431 20.67 9.00 -2.73
C ILE A 431 20.94 7.51 -2.90
N MET A 432 20.25 6.89 -3.85
CA MET A 432 20.40 5.48 -4.18
C MET A 432 20.48 5.30 -5.69
N HIS A 433 21.40 4.45 -6.14
CA HIS A 433 21.46 4.06 -7.55
C HIS A 433 20.25 3.18 -7.94
N ALA A 434 19.73 3.34 -9.16
CA ALA A 434 18.50 2.67 -9.59
C ALA A 434 18.57 1.13 -9.53
N GLU A 435 19.74 0.55 -9.74
CA GLU A 435 19.93 -0.91 -9.62
C GLU A 435 19.78 -1.40 -8.17
N ASN A 436 20.30 -0.64 -7.20
CA ASN A 436 20.16 -0.94 -5.77
C ASN A 436 18.69 -0.79 -5.34
N PHE A 437 17.96 0.18 -5.92
CA PHE A 437 16.56 0.36 -5.62
C PHE A 437 15.73 -0.88 -5.99
N ALA A 438 15.96 -1.49 -7.16
CA ALA A 438 15.24 -2.69 -7.57
C ALA A 438 15.56 -3.93 -6.70
N GLN A 439 16.71 -3.94 -6.01
CA GLN A 439 17.09 -4.98 -5.07
C GLN A 439 16.35 -4.84 -3.73
N TYR A 440 16.27 -3.62 -3.18
CA TYR A 440 15.76 -3.37 -1.83
C TYR A 440 14.32 -2.89 -1.78
N PHE A 441 13.74 -2.42 -2.88
CA PHE A 441 12.35 -1.98 -2.97
C PHE A 441 11.60 -2.79 -4.01
N ASN A 442 10.29 -2.91 -3.82
CA ASN A 442 9.47 -3.74 -4.70
C ASN A 442 8.00 -3.30 -4.79
N THR A 443 7.64 -2.27 -4.05
CA THR A 443 6.31 -1.68 -4.10
C THR A 443 6.48 -0.19 -4.26
N ILE A 444 5.91 0.36 -5.33
CA ILE A 444 5.76 1.79 -5.58
C ILE A 444 4.29 2.13 -5.38
N MET A 445 4.04 3.21 -4.65
CA MET A 445 2.71 3.73 -4.32
C MET A 445 2.69 5.18 -4.74
N ALA A 446 1.91 5.54 -5.75
CA ALA A 446 1.89 6.88 -6.33
C ALA A 446 0.48 7.45 -6.37
N VAL A 447 0.37 8.76 -6.57
CA VAL A 447 -0.87 9.39 -7.06
C VAL A 447 -0.61 10.09 -8.38
N ARG A 448 -1.42 9.78 -9.40
CA ARG A 448 -1.29 10.34 -10.73
C ARG A 448 -1.82 11.77 -10.79
N ASP A 449 -0.93 12.68 -11.14
CA ASP A 449 -1.26 14.05 -11.58
C ASP A 449 -1.48 14.02 -13.11
N PHE A 450 -2.74 13.85 -13.52
CA PHE A 450 -3.07 13.75 -14.94
C PHE A 450 -2.78 15.07 -15.69
N PRO A 451 -2.36 15.02 -16.97
CA PRO A 451 -2.15 16.22 -17.78
C PRO A 451 -3.44 17.01 -17.98
N ASP A 452 -3.33 18.31 -18.24
CA ASP A 452 -4.47 19.19 -18.46
C ASP A 452 -5.34 18.78 -19.68
N GLU A 453 -4.80 17.99 -20.62
CA GLU A 453 -5.58 17.46 -21.75
C GLU A 453 -6.51 16.29 -21.38
N TRP A 454 -6.33 15.69 -20.20
CA TRP A 454 -7.20 14.62 -19.72
C TRP A 454 -8.46 15.19 -19.08
N SER A 455 -9.58 14.54 -19.36
CA SER A 455 -10.84 14.78 -18.70
C SER A 455 -11.18 13.63 -17.77
N GLY A 456 -12.15 13.84 -16.89
CA GLY A 456 -12.52 12.82 -15.92
C GLY A 456 -13.93 13.00 -15.37
N VAL A 457 -14.61 11.88 -15.16
CA VAL A 457 -15.93 11.83 -14.52
C VAL A 457 -15.94 10.86 -13.34
N ARG A 458 -16.83 11.09 -12.39
CA ARG A 458 -17.01 10.23 -11.21
C ARG A 458 -18.46 9.89 -10.96
N TYR A 459 -18.72 8.61 -10.72
CA TYR A 459 -20.00 8.11 -10.22
C TYR A 459 -19.89 7.82 -8.71
N TYR A 460 -20.85 8.34 -7.95
CA TYR A 460 -21.15 7.87 -6.60
C TYR A 460 -22.20 6.77 -6.72
N THR A 461 -21.82 5.55 -6.41
CA THR A 461 -22.66 4.37 -6.65
C THR A 461 -22.47 3.37 -5.51
N GLY A 462 -22.93 2.14 -5.69
CA GLY A 462 -22.82 1.11 -4.68
C GLY A 462 -23.43 -0.20 -5.14
N TRP A 463 -23.15 -1.25 -4.39
CA TRP A 463 -23.80 -2.54 -4.54
C TRP A 463 -25.02 -2.61 -3.62
N ASN A 464 -26.17 -3.02 -4.15
CA ASN A 464 -27.40 -3.18 -3.36
C ASN A 464 -28.32 -4.28 -3.93
N PRO A 465 -28.02 -5.56 -3.67
CA PRO A 465 -26.78 -6.11 -3.11
C PRO A 465 -25.71 -6.32 -4.19
N SER A 466 -24.52 -6.75 -3.78
CA SER A 466 -23.50 -7.30 -4.67
C SER A 466 -23.97 -8.64 -5.22
N TYR A 467 -23.76 -8.86 -6.52
CA TYR A 467 -24.07 -10.13 -7.18
C TYR A 467 -22.84 -10.99 -7.43
N GLY A 468 -21.74 -10.69 -6.73
CA GLY A 468 -20.47 -11.41 -6.83
C GLY A 468 -19.77 -11.22 -8.17
N ILE A 469 -18.71 -11.97 -8.39
CA ILE A 469 -17.98 -12.05 -9.66
C ILE A 469 -18.35 -13.34 -10.41
N PRO A 470 -18.35 -13.36 -11.76
CA PRO A 470 -18.50 -14.60 -12.52
C PRO A 470 -17.35 -15.57 -12.27
N PRO A 471 -17.59 -16.89 -12.43
CA PRO A 471 -18.87 -17.56 -12.69
C PRO A 471 -19.75 -17.80 -11.45
N ARG A 472 -19.25 -17.63 -10.23
CA ARG A 472 -20.02 -17.87 -8.99
C ARG A 472 -21.23 -16.97 -8.80
N GLY A 473 -21.07 -15.69 -9.09
CA GLY A 473 -22.17 -14.75 -9.15
C GLY A 473 -23.09 -15.10 -10.29
N LYS A 474 -24.05 -16.02 -10.11
CA LYS A 474 -24.96 -16.46 -11.17
C LYS A 474 -25.75 -15.30 -11.78
N ASN A 475 -25.83 -14.19 -11.06
CA ASN A 475 -26.46 -12.94 -11.46
C ASN A 475 -25.47 -11.78 -11.54
N TRP A 476 -24.16 -12.02 -11.71
CA TRP A 476 -23.12 -10.97 -11.71
C TRP A 476 -23.39 -9.84 -12.69
N THR A 477 -24.13 -10.11 -13.78
CA THR A 477 -24.56 -9.10 -14.76
C THR A 477 -25.52 -8.06 -14.17
N LYS A 478 -26.09 -8.31 -12.98
CA LYS A 478 -26.88 -7.34 -12.20
C LYS A 478 -26.03 -6.41 -11.35
N ASN A 479 -24.72 -6.64 -11.24
CA ASN A 479 -23.82 -5.64 -10.66
C ASN A 479 -23.89 -4.33 -11.48
N PRO A 480 -23.55 -3.18 -10.89
CA PRO A 480 -23.63 -1.90 -11.59
C PRO A 480 -22.80 -1.91 -12.88
N GLN A 481 -23.44 -1.44 -13.97
CA GLN A 481 -22.85 -1.34 -15.29
C GLN A 481 -22.92 0.10 -15.80
N PHE A 482 -21.87 0.54 -16.49
CA PHE A 482 -21.73 1.89 -17.01
C PHE A 482 -21.42 1.84 -18.51
N PRO A 483 -22.46 1.81 -19.37
CA PRO A 483 -22.29 1.85 -20.82
C PRO A 483 -21.83 3.24 -21.29
N PHE A 484 -20.86 3.25 -22.20
CA PHE A 484 -20.33 4.47 -22.80
C PHE A 484 -19.84 4.22 -24.23
N TYR A 485 -19.76 5.30 -25.00
CA TYR A 485 -19.28 5.27 -26.39
C TYR A 485 -18.11 6.22 -26.56
N ILE A 486 -17.06 5.74 -27.21
CA ILE A 486 -15.86 6.52 -27.53
C ILE A 486 -15.81 6.77 -29.04
N LYS A 487 -15.68 8.04 -29.44
CA LYS A 487 -15.68 8.44 -30.85
C LYS A 487 -14.37 8.12 -31.58
N LYS A 488 -13.24 8.18 -30.89
CA LYS A 488 -11.89 7.95 -31.42
C LYS A 488 -11.12 6.99 -30.52
N THR A 489 -9.96 6.53 -30.97
CA THR A 489 -9.06 5.80 -30.07
C THR A 489 -8.63 6.72 -28.94
N THR A 490 -8.85 6.27 -27.71
CA THR A 490 -8.67 7.07 -26.49
C THR A 490 -8.06 6.20 -25.40
N ASP A 491 -7.03 6.75 -24.79
CA ASP A 491 -6.44 6.24 -23.57
C ASP A 491 -7.35 6.50 -22.36
N ILE A 492 -7.62 5.45 -21.56
CA ILE A 492 -8.53 5.47 -20.42
C ILE A 492 -7.85 4.90 -19.17
N SER A 493 -8.16 5.46 -18.01
CA SER A 493 -7.81 4.93 -16.68
C SER A 493 -9.05 4.94 -15.79
N ILE A 494 -9.43 3.78 -15.27
CA ILE A 494 -10.63 3.58 -14.47
C ILE A 494 -10.21 3.20 -13.07
N LEU A 495 -10.68 3.94 -12.07
CA LEU A 495 -10.45 3.74 -10.65
C LEU A 495 -11.76 3.36 -9.96
N LEU A 496 -11.78 2.21 -9.30
CA LEU A 496 -12.88 1.78 -8.44
C LEU A 496 -12.39 1.80 -6.99
N GLN A 497 -13.12 2.51 -6.14
CA GLN A 497 -12.79 2.66 -4.72
C GLN A 497 -13.96 2.29 -3.84
N GLN A 498 -13.67 1.62 -2.72
CA GLN A 498 -14.62 1.39 -1.62
C GLN A 498 -14.40 2.41 -0.49
N PRO A 499 -15.41 2.63 0.38
CA PRO A 499 -15.25 3.46 1.57
C PRO A 499 -14.08 3.00 2.41
N ASP A 500 -13.35 3.95 2.99
CA ASP A 500 -12.28 3.63 3.92
C ASP A 500 -12.88 3.12 5.22
N PRO A 501 -12.61 1.85 5.62
CA PRO A 501 -13.12 1.30 6.85
C PRO A 501 -12.68 2.08 8.10
N ARG A 502 -11.58 2.84 8.06
CA ARG A 502 -11.09 3.70 9.16
C ARG A 502 -11.98 4.93 9.42
N SER A 503 -12.78 5.32 8.43
CA SER A 503 -13.66 6.51 8.50
C SER A 503 -15.06 6.21 9.06
N VAL A 504 -15.26 5.00 9.58
CA VAL A 504 -16.55 4.52 10.10
C VAL A 504 -16.41 4.26 11.60
N ALA A 505 -17.25 4.93 12.39
CA ALA A 505 -17.12 4.95 13.85
C ALA A 505 -17.34 3.58 14.51
N GLU A 506 -18.04 2.66 13.85
CA GLU A 506 -18.26 1.30 14.35
C GLU A 506 -17.18 0.30 13.91
N ASN A 507 -16.36 0.65 12.92
CA ASN A 507 -15.35 -0.26 12.41
C ASN A 507 -14.13 -0.30 13.32
N ARG A 508 -13.53 -1.47 13.43
CA ARG A 508 -12.37 -1.75 14.27
C ARG A 508 -11.34 -2.56 13.47
N PRO A 509 -10.04 -2.43 13.78
CA PRO A 509 -9.02 -3.32 13.28
C PRO A 509 -9.31 -4.80 13.61
N PRO A 510 -8.92 -5.75 12.74
CA PRO A 510 -8.36 -5.52 11.41
C PRO A 510 -9.44 -4.97 10.46
N PHE A 511 -9.12 -3.85 9.80
CA PHE A 511 -10.06 -3.17 8.91
C PHE A 511 -10.29 -4.00 7.64
N LYS A 512 -11.43 -4.70 7.60
CA LYS A 512 -11.79 -5.57 6.47
C LYS A 512 -12.11 -4.75 5.23
N LYS A 513 -11.51 -5.14 4.11
CA LYS A 513 -11.74 -4.57 2.78
C LYS A 513 -12.42 -5.64 1.91
N LEU A 514 -13.16 -5.20 0.89
CA LEU A 514 -13.72 -6.07 -0.13
C LEU A 514 -12.69 -6.25 -1.25
N THR A 515 -12.61 -7.45 -1.83
CA THR A 515 -11.86 -7.63 -3.08
C THR A 515 -12.63 -7.00 -4.23
N LEU A 516 -12.05 -5.95 -4.82
CA LEU A 516 -12.67 -5.17 -5.88
C LEU A 516 -12.22 -5.65 -7.27
N LEU A 517 -13.09 -5.58 -8.27
CA LEU A 517 -12.78 -5.92 -9.66
C LEU A 517 -13.47 -4.98 -10.64
N ILE A 518 -12.71 -4.51 -11.64
CA ILE A 518 -13.20 -3.78 -12.81
C ILE A 518 -13.02 -4.65 -14.04
N VAL A 519 -14.07 -4.81 -14.84
CA VAL A 519 -13.98 -5.40 -16.18
C VAL A 519 -14.70 -4.50 -17.17
N VAL A 520 -14.03 -4.18 -18.28
CA VAL A 520 -14.58 -3.40 -19.38
C VAL A 520 -14.87 -4.34 -20.53
N PHE A 521 -16.14 -4.46 -20.90
CA PHE A 521 -16.56 -5.27 -22.05
C PHE A 521 -16.85 -4.39 -23.25
N LYS A 522 -16.42 -4.82 -24.43
CA LYS A 522 -16.88 -4.28 -25.71
C LYS A 522 -18.32 -4.73 -25.96
N LEU A 523 -19.15 -3.78 -26.38
CA LEU A 523 -20.55 -4.00 -26.72
C LEU A 523 -20.80 -3.82 -28.22
N ASP A 524 -21.78 -4.55 -28.74
CA ASP A 524 -22.40 -4.23 -30.01
C ASP A 524 -23.25 -2.95 -29.88
N MET A 525 -23.37 -2.16 -30.95
CA MET A 525 -24.02 -0.83 -30.88
C MET A 525 -25.48 -0.88 -30.36
N ALA A 526 -26.19 -2.00 -30.59
CA ALA A 526 -27.56 -2.22 -30.15
C ALA A 526 -27.67 -2.70 -28.68
N GLU A 527 -26.60 -3.24 -28.11
CA GLU A 527 -26.58 -3.74 -26.74
C GLU A 527 -26.59 -2.57 -25.76
N LYS A 528 -27.38 -2.68 -24.68
CA LYS A 528 -27.45 -1.67 -23.61
C LYS A 528 -26.62 -2.04 -22.38
N SER A 529 -26.32 -3.32 -22.21
CA SER A 529 -25.57 -3.85 -21.07
C SER A 529 -24.97 -5.21 -21.43
N VAL A 530 -24.00 -5.64 -20.63
CA VAL A 530 -23.40 -6.97 -20.71
C VAL A 530 -24.40 -7.99 -20.17
N GLY A 531 -24.86 -8.88 -21.05
CA GLY A 531 -25.82 -9.93 -20.71
C GLY A 531 -25.21 -11.29 -20.39
N ALA A 532 -23.97 -11.54 -20.81
CA ALA A 532 -23.27 -12.81 -20.62
C ALA A 532 -21.76 -12.60 -20.54
N PHE A 533 -21.06 -13.54 -19.91
CA PHE A 533 -19.60 -13.50 -19.82
C PHE A 533 -19.00 -14.07 -21.11
N VAL A 534 -18.35 -13.21 -21.90
CA VAL A 534 -17.68 -13.58 -23.15
C VAL A 534 -16.25 -13.04 -23.08
N PRO A 535 -15.24 -13.88 -22.78
CA PRO A 535 -13.85 -13.45 -22.59
C PRO A 535 -13.29 -12.61 -23.74
N ASP A 536 -13.60 -12.99 -24.99
CA ASP A 536 -13.14 -12.28 -26.20
C ASP A 536 -13.66 -10.83 -26.31
N ARG A 537 -14.68 -10.47 -25.51
CA ARG A 537 -15.22 -9.11 -25.44
C ARG A 537 -14.56 -8.28 -24.34
N ILE A 538 -13.69 -8.84 -23.51
CA ILE A 538 -12.98 -8.07 -22.48
C ILE A 538 -11.96 -7.17 -23.17
N ALA A 539 -12.15 -5.86 -23.01
CA ALA A 539 -11.26 -4.84 -23.55
C ALA A 539 -10.18 -4.44 -22.54
N LEU A 540 -10.56 -4.32 -21.25
CA LEU A 540 -9.66 -3.99 -20.13
C LEU A 540 -10.14 -4.69 -18.86
N GLN A 541 -9.22 -4.96 -17.93
CA GLN A 541 -9.56 -5.46 -16.61
C GLN A 541 -8.51 -5.07 -15.58
N SER A 542 -8.91 -4.95 -14.32
CA SER A 542 -8.00 -4.81 -13.17
C SER A 542 -7.50 -6.18 -12.69
N GLN A 543 -6.38 -6.22 -11.95
CA GLN A 543 -5.87 -7.48 -11.39
C GLN A 543 -6.70 -8.07 -10.23
N GLY A 544 -7.66 -7.31 -9.69
CA GLY A 544 -8.44 -7.71 -8.52
C GLY A 544 -7.59 -7.67 -7.24
N ALA A 545 -8.03 -6.94 -6.21
CA ALA A 545 -7.24 -6.83 -4.99
C ALA A 545 -8.10 -6.52 -3.76
N ASP A 546 -7.70 -7.09 -2.62
CA ASP A 546 -8.18 -6.71 -1.29
C ASP A 546 -7.51 -5.41 -0.85
N SER A 547 -7.97 -4.31 -1.43
CA SER A 547 -7.35 -2.99 -1.32
C SER A 547 -8.42 -1.91 -1.36
N ARG A 548 -8.11 -0.70 -0.88
CA ARG A 548 -9.09 0.40 -0.84
C ARG A 548 -9.54 0.80 -2.25
N CYS A 549 -8.68 0.61 -3.25
CA CYS A 549 -9.03 0.87 -4.65
C CYS A 549 -8.28 -0.06 -5.62
N VAL A 550 -8.88 -0.29 -6.79
CA VAL A 550 -8.26 -1.00 -7.91
C VAL A 550 -8.36 -0.14 -9.17
N MET A 551 -7.42 -0.34 -10.09
CA MET A 551 -7.42 0.34 -11.37
C MET A 551 -7.38 -0.61 -12.57
N ALA A 552 -8.02 -0.18 -13.64
CA ALA A 552 -7.91 -0.77 -14.97
C ALA A 552 -7.63 0.36 -15.97
N GLY A 553 -6.56 0.25 -16.75
CA GLY A 553 -6.19 1.28 -17.72
C GLY A 553 -5.60 0.70 -19.00
N GLY A 554 -5.75 1.42 -20.09
CA GLY A 554 -5.30 1.01 -21.42
C GLY A 554 -5.84 1.89 -22.54
N GLU A 555 -5.47 1.56 -23.78
CA GLU A 555 -6.02 2.19 -24.98
C GLU A 555 -7.31 1.49 -25.41
N LEU A 556 -8.39 2.25 -25.62
CA LEU A 556 -9.63 1.76 -26.21
C LEU A 556 -9.84 2.36 -27.60
N LYS A 557 -10.13 1.51 -28.58
CA LYS A 557 -10.51 1.94 -29.93
C LYS A 557 -11.91 2.57 -29.93
N ALA A 558 -12.22 3.32 -30.98
CA ALA A 558 -13.58 3.82 -31.19
C ALA A 558 -14.61 2.67 -31.15
N GLY A 559 -15.68 2.85 -30.38
CA GLY A 559 -16.65 1.79 -30.14
C GLY A 559 -17.50 2.00 -28.89
N LYS A 560 -18.41 1.05 -28.66
CA LYS A 560 -19.26 1.01 -27.47
C LYS A 560 -18.70 0.01 -26.46
N TYR A 561 -18.70 0.40 -25.20
CA TYR A 561 -18.17 -0.38 -24.09
C TYR A 561 -19.10 -0.29 -22.87
N SER A 562 -18.94 -1.19 -21.92
CA SER A 562 -19.55 -1.10 -20.60
C SER A 562 -18.55 -1.48 -19.53
N ILE A 563 -18.43 -0.63 -18.51
CA ILE A 563 -17.65 -0.92 -17.30
C ILE A 563 -18.58 -1.70 -16.36
N VAL A 564 -18.15 -2.86 -15.90
CA VAL A 564 -18.84 -3.62 -14.86
C VAL A 564 -17.97 -3.62 -13.61
N ILE A 565 -18.52 -3.10 -12.52
CA ILE A 565 -17.84 -3.04 -11.22
C ILE A 565 -18.36 -4.14 -10.31
N MET A 566 -17.46 -4.89 -9.69
CA MET A 566 -17.82 -6.07 -8.91
C MET A 566 -17.01 -6.14 -7.62
N ASN A 567 -17.51 -6.91 -6.66
CA ASN A 567 -16.72 -7.38 -5.53
C ASN A 567 -16.96 -8.87 -5.30
N SER A 568 -16.05 -9.53 -4.59
CA SER A 568 -16.09 -10.97 -4.33
C SER A 568 -17.21 -11.42 -3.38
N SER A 569 -17.80 -10.50 -2.61
CA SER A 569 -18.70 -10.82 -1.51
C SER A 569 -20.17 -10.67 -1.94
N GLU A 570 -20.76 -11.77 -2.45
CA GLU A 570 -22.17 -11.78 -2.85
C GLU A 570 -23.10 -11.46 -1.67
N GLY A 571 -24.15 -10.67 -1.93
CA GLY A 571 -25.12 -10.24 -0.92
C GLY A 571 -24.72 -8.99 -0.13
N VAL A 572 -23.47 -8.54 -0.21
CA VAL A 572 -23.01 -7.34 0.51
C VAL A 572 -23.58 -6.07 -0.12
N CYS A 573 -24.13 -5.20 0.72
CA CYS A 573 -24.45 -3.82 0.35
C CYS A 573 -23.31 -2.90 0.80
N SER A 574 -22.79 -2.08 -0.12
CA SER A 574 -21.71 -1.15 0.18
C SER A 574 -21.68 -0.03 -0.86
N ASP A 575 -21.41 1.19 -0.42
CA ASP A 575 -21.12 2.30 -1.32
C ASP A 575 -19.82 2.05 -2.09
N CYS A 576 -19.66 2.67 -3.26
CA CYS A 576 -18.40 2.70 -3.98
C CYS A 576 -18.32 3.89 -4.94
N TYR A 577 -17.11 4.20 -5.38
CA TYR A 577 -16.80 5.38 -6.19
C TYR A 577 -16.07 4.94 -7.44
N LEU A 578 -16.66 5.21 -8.60
CA LEU A 578 -16.07 4.88 -9.90
C LEU A 578 -15.60 6.18 -10.57
N SER A 579 -14.29 6.36 -10.71
CA SER A 579 -13.70 7.47 -11.46
C SER A 579 -13.18 6.98 -12.79
N ILE A 580 -13.46 7.73 -13.86
CA ILE A 580 -13.06 7.40 -15.22
C ILE A 580 -12.28 8.60 -15.76
N TYR A 581 -11.00 8.41 -16.02
CA TYR A 581 -10.08 9.40 -16.56
C TYR A 581 -9.77 9.04 -18.01
N PHE A 582 -9.71 10.02 -18.90
CA PHE A 582 -9.50 9.76 -20.33
C PHE A 582 -8.78 10.92 -21.04
N SER A 583 -7.95 10.57 -22.01
CA SER A 583 -7.03 11.46 -22.77
C SER A 583 -7.68 12.34 -23.85
N CYS A 584 -8.98 12.59 -23.76
CA CYS A 584 -9.71 13.42 -24.70
C CYS A 584 -10.69 14.32 -23.96
N GLN A 585 -11.27 15.28 -24.69
CA GLN A 585 -12.33 16.11 -24.13
C GLN A 585 -13.56 15.25 -23.83
N LYS A 586 -14.28 15.58 -22.76
CA LYS A 586 -15.47 14.83 -22.31
C LYS A 586 -16.55 14.67 -23.35
N ASP A 587 -16.78 15.67 -24.20
CA ASP A 587 -17.79 15.61 -25.26
C ASP A 587 -17.47 14.55 -26.32
N GLU A 588 -16.24 14.02 -26.33
CA GLU A 588 -15.83 12.90 -27.17
C GLU A 588 -16.23 11.53 -26.61
N ILE A 589 -16.64 11.46 -25.33
CA ILE A 589 -17.19 10.27 -24.70
C ILE A 589 -18.68 10.49 -24.38
N ALA A 590 -19.52 9.63 -24.95
CA ALA A 590 -20.95 9.63 -24.66
C ALA A 590 -21.28 8.57 -23.60
N PHE A 591 -21.40 9.01 -22.34
CA PHE A 591 -21.89 8.18 -21.24
C PHE A 591 -23.43 8.05 -21.30
N GLU A 592 -23.94 6.82 -21.25
CA GLU A 592 -25.41 6.60 -21.28
C GLU A 592 -26.05 6.93 -19.92
N ASN A 593 -25.35 6.64 -18.82
CA ASN A 593 -25.76 7.07 -17.48
C ASN A 593 -25.18 8.45 -17.17
N LYS A 594 -26.03 9.43 -16.86
CA LYS A 594 -25.66 10.84 -16.62
C LYS A 594 -25.53 11.22 -15.13
N SER A 595 -25.65 10.27 -14.20
CA SER A 595 -25.51 10.52 -12.76
C SER A 595 -24.05 10.55 -12.30
N TRP A 596 -23.23 11.36 -12.97
CA TRP A 596 -21.81 11.56 -12.64
C TRP A 596 -21.51 13.04 -12.43
N GLU A 597 -20.42 13.32 -11.72
CA GLU A 597 -19.80 14.64 -11.63
C GLU A 597 -18.53 14.70 -12.49
N VAL A 598 -18.08 15.90 -12.81
CA VAL A 598 -16.80 16.14 -13.49
C VAL A 598 -15.70 16.29 -12.44
N ILE A 599 -14.52 15.71 -12.68
CA ILE A 599 -13.41 15.72 -11.71
C ILE A 599 -12.06 16.24 -12.27
N LEU A 600 -11.96 16.49 -13.59
CA LEU A 600 -10.73 16.99 -14.23
C LEU A 600 -10.93 18.10 -15.29
N GLU A 601 -12.10 18.73 -15.42
CA GLU A 601 -12.24 19.87 -16.36
C GLU A 601 -11.81 21.20 -15.70
N GLU A 602 -11.34 22.15 -16.51
CA GLU A 602 -11.26 23.56 -16.11
C GLU A 602 -12.69 24.03 -15.82
N GLU A 603 -13.12 24.02 -14.55
CA GLU A 603 -14.26 24.83 -14.17
C GLU A 603 -13.86 26.30 -14.36
N GLU A 604 -14.65 27.06 -15.15
CA GLU A 604 -14.54 28.51 -15.28
C GLU A 604 -14.76 29.28 -13.96
N GLY A 605 -14.80 28.59 -12.81
CA GLY A 605 -14.76 29.16 -11.47
C GLY A 605 -14.26 28.12 -10.47
N GLU A 606 -13.43 28.55 -9.52
CA GLU A 606 -13.18 27.89 -8.23
C GLU A 606 -12.22 26.70 -8.12
N ARG A 607 -11.50 26.30 -9.19
CA ARG A 607 -10.07 25.95 -8.96
C ARG A 607 -9.30 27.25 -8.98
N ALA A 608 -9.18 27.90 -7.82
CA ALA A 608 -8.29 29.04 -7.63
C ALA A 608 -6.83 28.57 -7.77
N ARG A 609 -6.39 28.28 -9.01
CA ARG A 609 -5.00 28.46 -9.39
C ARG A 609 -4.81 29.96 -9.66
N PRO A 610 -3.68 30.56 -9.25
CA PRO A 610 -3.40 31.97 -9.53
C PRO A 610 -3.65 32.26 -11.00
N THR A 611 -4.37 33.36 -11.28
CA THR A 611 -4.88 33.63 -12.61
C THR A 611 -3.73 33.78 -13.62
N LYS A 612 -3.95 33.39 -14.88
CA LYS A 612 -3.00 33.62 -16.00
C LYS A 612 -2.51 35.08 -16.10
N LEU A 613 -3.20 36.03 -15.47
CA LEU A 613 -2.84 37.44 -15.42
C LEU A 613 -1.68 37.73 -14.44
N ASP A 614 -1.50 36.93 -13.39
CA ASP A 614 -0.47 37.11 -12.37
C ASP A 614 0.88 36.54 -12.82
N ILE A 615 0.86 35.47 -13.62
CA ILE A 615 2.06 34.83 -14.21
C ILE A 615 2.56 35.63 -15.43
N GLY A 616 1.67 36.38 -16.10
CA GLY A 616 1.95 37.10 -17.34
C GLY A 616 2.94 38.26 -17.23
N LYS A 617 3.26 38.74 -16.03
CA LYS A 617 4.28 39.79 -15.83
C LYS A 617 5.70 39.27 -15.59
N SER A 618 5.88 37.98 -15.33
CA SER A 618 7.20 37.35 -15.14
C SER A 618 7.74 36.68 -16.41
N LEU A 619 6.87 36.37 -17.37
CA LEU A 619 7.21 35.61 -18.59
C LEU A 619 7.79 36.44 -19.76
N ALA A 620 8.09 37.72 -19.56
CA ALA A 620 8.60 38.57 -20.65
C ALA A 620 10.10 38.38 -20.96
N ASP A 621 10.90 37.73 -20.12
CA ASP A 621 12.38 37.82 -20.23
C ASP A 621 13.18 36.50 -20.26
N SER A 622 12.61 35.34 -20.64
CA SER A 622 13.40 34.10 -20.74
C SER A 622 13.19 33.33 -22.05
N ALA A 623 13.99 33.69 -23.05
CA ALA A 623 14.15 32.98 -24.31
C ALA A 623 15.05 31.75 -24.14
N ILE A 624 14.48 30.58 -23.83
CA ILE A 624 15.11 29.26 -24.08
C ILE A 624 14.01 28.30 -24.57
N ASN A 625 13.74 28.34 -25.88
CA ASN A 625 12.80 27.45 -26.56
C ASN A 625 13.58 26.37 -27.32
N ALA A 626 13.83 25.23 -26.66
CA ALA A 626 14.13 23.95 -27.32
C ALA A 626 13.79 22.72 -26.43
N SER A 627 13.97 22.75 -25.10
CA SER A 627 13.73 21.57 -24.25
C SER A 627 12.27 21.37 -23.80
N LYS A 628 11.46 22.43 -23.67
CA LYS A 628 10.05 22.31 -23.23
C LYS A 628 9.18 21.50 -24.20
N LYS A 629 9.47 21.54 -25.50
CA LYS A 629 8.71 20.77 -26.49
C LYS A 629 9.04 19.28 -26.43
N GLU A 630 10.31 18.93 -26.20
CA GLU A 630 10.75 17.56 -26.00
C GLU A 630 10.28 17.01 -24.64
N GLN A 631 10.33 17.79 -23.57
CA GLN A 631 9.74 17.42 -22.28
C GLN A 631 8.22 17.22 -22.38
N ASN A 632 7.49 18.14 -23.00
CA ASN A 632 6.05 17.98 -23.21
C ASN A 632 5.73 16.81 -24.14
N GLN A 633 6.61 16.50 -25.11
CA GLN A 633 6.44 15.35 -25.99
C GLN A 633 6.78 14.02 -25.30
N LEU A 634 7.80 13.99 -24.43
CA LEU A 634 8.13 12.88 -23.55
C LEU A 634 7.03 12.64 -22.53
N ILE A 635 6.53 13.68 -21.85
CA ILE A 635 5.35 13.58 -20.96
C ILE A 635 4.16 13.03 -21.75
N LYS A 636 3.88 13.52 -22.96
CA LYS A 636 2.77 13.02 -23.80
C LYS A 636 2.96 11.58 -24.28
N GLN A 637 4.17 11.17 -24.63
CA GLN A 637 4.47 9.81 -25.09
C GLN A 637 4.60 8.80 -23.95
N ALA A 638 5.01 9.26 -22.76
CA ALA A 638 5.24 8.42 -21.61
C ALA A 638 3.97 8.29 -20.73
N MET A 639 3.05 9.26 -20.78
CA MET A 639 1.73 9.22 -20.12
C MET A 639 0.66 8.45 -20.92
N LEU A 640 1.04 7.77 -22.02
CA LEU A 640 0.18 6.75 -22.61
C LEU A 640 -0.10 5.73 -21.48
N PRO A 641 -1.36 5.48 -21.05
CA PRO A 641 -1.71 4.46 -20.09
C PRO A 641 -1.45 3.09 -20.73
N HIS A 642 -0.20 2.71 -20.78
CA HIS A 642 0.12 1.33 -20.53
C HIS A 642 -0.15 1.16 -19.04
N ASN A 643 -0.92 0.15 -18.68
CA ASN A 643 -1.05 -0.25 -17.28
C ASN A 643 0.36 -0.29 -16.70
N LEU A 644 0.73 0.64 -15.80
CA LEU A 644 2.13 0.80 -15.37
C LEU A 644 2.62 -0.51 -14.74
N GLN A 645 1.71 -1.24 -14.10
CA GLN A 645 1.93 -2.59 -13.62
C GLN A 645 2.33 -3.57 -14.74
N ASN A 646 1.71 -3.50 -15.92
CA ASN A 646 2.10 -4.32 -17.07
C ASN A 646 3.43 -3.88 -17.67
N MET A 647 3.71 -2.57 -17.71
CA MET A 647 4.98 -2.06 -18.23
C MET A 647 6.16 -2.64 -17.45
N VAL A 648 6.01 -2.77 -16.13
CA VAL A 648 7.03 -3.35 -15.24
C VAL A 648 7.07 -4.89 -15.29
N ASN A 649 5.92 -5.55 -15.52
CA ASN A 649 5.81 -7.02 -15.49
C ASN A 649 6.08 -7.73 -16.83
N GLU A 650 5.93 -7.05 -17.96
CA GLU A 650 6.14 -7.65 -19.27
C GLU A 650 7.62 -8.00 -19.48
N LYS A 651 7.93 -9.31 -19.49
CA LYS A 651 9.22 -9.78 -20.03
C LYS A 651 9.37 -9.28 -21.47
N PRO A 652 10.59 -8.96 -21.95
CA PRO A 652 10.77 -8.57 -23.33
C PRO A 652 10.17 -9.65 -24.22
N SER A 653 9.03 -9.35 -24.85
CA SER A 653 8.65 -10.07 -26.04
C SER A 653 9.77 -9.77 -27.02
N LEU A 654 10.63 -10.76 -27.26
CA LEU A 654 11.29 -10.89 -28.54
C LEU A 654 10.13 -10.98 -29.55
N LYS A 655 9.60 -9.83 -29.97
CA LYS A 655 8.76 -9.76 -31.15
C LYS A 655 9.56 -10.51 -32.22
N PRO A 656 8.94 -11.40 -33.01
CA PRO A 656 9.62 -12.25 -33.98
C PRO A 656 10.41 -11.51 -35.06
N ILE A 657 10.54 -10.19 -34.99
CA ILE A 657 11.38 -9.37 -35.86
C ILE A 657 12.84 -9.83 -35.79
N GLY A 658 13.37 -10.18 -34.60
CA GLY A 658 14.75 -10.65 -34.45
C GLY A 658 15.02 -12.03 -35.07
N MET A 659 14.14 -13.01 -34.83
CA MET A 659 14.28 -14.36 -35.38
C MET A 659 13.99 -14.42 -36.88
N GLU A 660 13.15 -13.53 -37.40
CA GLU A 660 12.85 -13.45 -38.83
C GLU A 660 14.02 -12.83 -39.61
N ILE A 661 14.69 -11.80 -39.06
CA ILE A 661 15.92 -11.23 -39.61
C ILE A 661 17.06 -12.26 -39.60
N ILE A 662 17.24 -12.99 -38.49
CA ILE A 662 18.26 -14.05 -38.37
C ILE A 662 17.98 -15.18 -39.37
N ASN A 663 16.72 -15.62 -39.50
CA ASN A 663 16.33 -16.65 -40.46
C ASN A 663 16.45 -16.19 -41.93
N ARG A 664 16.19 -14.91 -42.24
CA ARG A 664 16.39 -14.34 -43.58
C ARG A 664 17.87 -14.17 -43.92
N ALA A 665 18.70 -13.79 -42.94
CA ALA A 665 20.16 -13.73 -43.08
C ALA A 665 20.77 -15.12 -43.30
N ILE A 666 20.25 -16.15 -42.63
CA ILE A 666 20.63 -17.57 -42.85
C ILE A 666 20.18 -18.06 -44.24
N LYS A 667 19.05 -17.57 -44.75
CA LYS A 667 18.50 -17.94 -46.08
C LYS A 667 19.06 -17.14 -47.26
N GLY A 668 19.86 -16.08 -47.02
CA GLY A 668 20.54 -15.33 -48.07
C GLY A 668 19.63 -14.43 -48.93
N GLU A 669 18.44 -14.07 -48.44
CA GLU A 669 17.51 -13.21 -49.16
C GLU A 669 17.90 -11.74 -48.98
N LYS A 670 18.37 -11.09 -50.06
CA LYS A 670 18.75 -9.67 -50.06
C LYS A 670 17.58 -8.79 -50.52
N LYS A 671 17.24 -7.77 -49.73
CA LYS A 671 16.59 -6.54 -50.22
C LYS A 671 17.43 -5.33 -49.80
N GLU A 672 17.71 -4.44 -50.75
CA GLU A 672 18.63 -3.30 -50.61
C GLU A 672 18.05 -2.10 -49.84
N GLU A 673 16.84 -2.17 -49.27
CA GLU A 673 16.15 -0.98 -48.70
C GLU A 673 16.10 -0.92 -47.16
N GLU A 674 16.54 -1.94 -46.41
CA GLU A 674 16.46 -1.94 -44.93
C GLU A 674 17.81 -1.69 -44.20
N GLU A 675 18.93 -1.56 -44.91
CA GLU A 675 20.27 -1.37 -44.31
C GLU A 675 20.49 -0.01 -43.64
N LYS A 676 19.57 0.95 -43.79
CA LYS A 676 19.70 2.31 -43.23
C LYS A 676 19.09 2.48 -41.83
N ALA A 677 18.41 1.46 -41.28
CA ALA A 677 17.67 1.57 -40.02
C ALA A 677 18.17 0.67 -38.88
N LEU A 678 19.34 0.02 -39.04
CA LEU A 678 19.90 -0.87 -38.02
C LEU A 678 20.77 -0.11 -36.99
N PRO A 679 20.64 -0.40 -35.68
CA PRO A 679 21.56 0.09 -34.66
C PRO A 679 23.01 -0.36 -34.94
N PHE A 680 23.98 0.52 -34.64
CA PHE A 680 25.40 0.32 -34.97
C PHE A 680 26.00 -0.99 -34.40
N ASN A 681 25.46 -1.51 -33.29
CA ASN A 681 25.93 -2.77 -32.69
C ASN A 681 25.59 -4.02 -33.54
N LEU A 682 24.42 -4.05 -34.19
CA LEU A 682 23.96 -5.16 -35.03
C LEU A 682 24.69 -5.18 -36.38
N GLN A 683 24.99 -4.00 -36.94
CA GLN A 683 25.78 -3.88 -38.16
C GLN A 683 27.19 -4.48 -37.97
N SER A 684 27.78 -4.32 -36.78
CA SER A 684 29.09 -4.89 -36.45
C SER A 684 29.07 -6.42 -36.35
N MET A 685 28.01 -7.01 -35.80
CA MET A 685 27.85 -8.46 -35.66
C MET A 685 27.55 -9.17 -36.99
N ILE A 686 26.82 -8.52 -37.91
CA ILE A 686 26.50 -9.08 -39.24
C ILE A 686 27.73 -9.09 -40.15
N ASN A 687 28.63 -8.11 -40.00
CA ASN A 687 29.84 -8.00 -40.81
C ASN A 687 30.92 -9.02 -40.44
N ASP A 688 30.87 -9.60 -39.24
CA ASP A 688 31.77 -10.66 -38.79
C ASP A 688 31.26 -12.05 -39.23
N LYS A 689 31.36 -12.32 -40.54
CA LYS A 689 30.93 -13.58 -41.18
C LYS A 689 31.44 -14.86 -40.48
N PRO A 690 32.68 -14.90 -39.92
CA PRO A 690 33.14 -16.02 -39.10
C PRO A 690 32.30 -16.27 -37.85
N LEU A 691 31.96 -15.21 -37.09
CA LEU A 691 31.24 -15.29 -35.82
C LEU A 691 29.80 -15.77 -36.01
N VAL A 692 29.11 -15.28 -37.06
CA VAL A 692 27.75 -15.73 -37.43
C VAL A 692 27.75 -17.21 -37.83
N LYS A 693 28.79 -17.67 -38.54
CA LYS A 693 28.96 -19.10 -38.88
C LYS A 693 29.30 -19.95 -37.66
N GLN A 694 30.00 -19.40 -36.68
CA GLN A 694 30.37 -20.07 -35.43
C GLN A 694 29.15 -20.23 -34.53
N ILE A 695 28.36 -19.17 -34.33
CA ILE A 695 27.08 -19.20 -33.61
C ILE A 695 26.09 -20.15 -34.29
N GLY A 696 25.99 -20.11 -35.62
CA GLY A 696 25.16 -21.06 -36.38
C GLY A 696 25.61 -22.52 -36.22
N LYS A 697 26.92 -22.78 -36.13
CA LYS A 697 27.45 -24.12 -35.83
C LYS A 697 27.22 -24.54 -34.38
N GLU A 698 27.31 -23.62 -33.42
CA GLU A 698 27.05 -23.86 -31.99
C GLU A 698 25.57 -24.23 -31.76
N ILE A 699 24.65 -23.51 -32.43
CA ILE A 699 23.20 -23.73 -32.35
C ILE A 699 22.82 -25.05 -33.02
N VAL A 700 23.38 -25.38 -34.19
CA VAL A 700 23.17 -26.68 -34.84
C VAL A 700 23.76 -27.83 -34.02
N ARG A 701 24.88 -27.60 -33.32
CA ARG A 701 25.52 -28.60 -32.46
C ARG A 701 24.77 -28.81 -31.14
N LYS A 702 24.12 -27.77 -30.60
CA LYS A 702 23.23 -27.88 -29.43
C LYS A 702 21.87 -28.47 -29.81
N GLY A 703 21.31 -28.13 -30.98
CA GLY A 703 20.04 -28.67 -31.46
C GLY A 703 20.09 -30.14 -31.91
N LEU A 704 21.26 -30.67 -32.30
CA LEU A 704 21.41 -32.08 -32.70
C LEU A 704 21.62 -33.06 -31.53
N ASN A 705 21.81 -32.56 -30.30
CA ASN A 705 22.01 -33.43 -29.12
C ASN A 705 20.73 -33.70 -28.32
N GLU A 706 19.60 -33.04 -28.63
CA GLU A 706 18.32 -33.27 -27.93
C GLU A 706 17.37 -34.27 -28.63
N GLU A 707 17.69 -34.76 -29.83
CA GLU A 707 16.81 -35.69 -30.57
C GLU A 707 17.10 -37.20 -30.38
N LYS A 708 17.97 -37.61 -29.44
CA LYS A 708 18.16 -39.03 -29.12
C LYS A 708 18.20 -39.32 -27.62
N LYS A 709 17.02 -39.27 -26.99
CA LYS A 709 16.60 -40.15 -25.87
C LYS A 709 15.08 -40.05 -25.70
N LYS A 710 14.33 -40.70 -26.60
CA LYS A 710 12.96 -41.14 -26.32
C LYS A 710 13.05 -42.55 -25.74
N GLU A 711 13.00 -42.66 -24.42
CA GLU A 711 12.53 -43.88 -23.74
C GLU A 711 11.13 -43.61 -23.21
N GLU A 712 10.24 -44.56 -23.47
CA GLU A 712 8.82 -44.53 -23.15
C GLU A 712 8.59 -44.46 -21.62
N VAL A 713 7.99 -43.37 -21.14
CA VAL A 713 7.23 -43.40 -19.89
C VAL A 713 5.76 -43.20 -20.25
N LYS A 714 4.99 -44.28 -20.15
CA LYS A 714 3.54 -44.28 -20.30
C LYS A 714 2.94 -43.44 -19.17
N SER A 715 2.40 -42.27 -19.49
CA SER A 715 1.50 -41.55 -18.59
C SER A 715 0.22 -42.38 -18.41
N ILE A 716 0.04 -42.96 -17.23
CA ILE A 716 -1.22 -43.58 -16.82
C ILE A 716 -2.16 -42.44 -16.47
N ALA A 717 -3.15 -42.22 -17.33
CA ALA A 717 -4.31 -41.39 -17.01
C ALA A 717 -5.12 -42.05 -15.88
N PHE A 718 -5.24 -41.41 -14.72
CA PHE A 718 -6.25 -41.76 -13.72
C PHE A 718 -7.57 -41.07 -14.05
N GLY A 719 -8.23 -41.64 -15.06
CA GLY A 719 -9.66 -41.52 -15.29
C GLY A 719 -10.23 -42.93 -15.45
N LYS A 720 -10.61 -43.58 -14.34
CA LYS A 720 -11.51 -44.75 -14.39
C LYS A 720 -12.51 -44.69 -13.25
N ALA A 721 -13.76 -44.53 -13.67
CA ALA A 721 -14.96 -44.74 -12.88
C ALA A 721 -14.91 -46.08 -12.13
N VAL A 722 -15.24 -46.05 -10.85
CA VAL A 722 -15.84 -47.20 -10.16
C VAL A 722 -17.33 -46.92 -10.02
N THR A 723 -18.07 -47.91 -10.49
CA THR A 723 -19.48 -47.91 -10.83
C THR A 723 -20.39 -48.26 -9.66
N LYS A 724 -21.57 -47.61 -9.69
CA LYS A 724 -22.89 -47.96 -9.15
C LYS A 724 -23.26 -47.60 -7.69
N PRO A 725 -24.40 -46.89 -7.50
CA PRO A 725 -24.99 -46.62 -6.21
C PRO A 725 -25.77 -47.84 -5.71
N ALA A 726 -25.71 -48.10 -4.40
CA ALA A 726 -26.68 -48.96 -3.74
C ALA A 726 -28.06 -48.27 -3.79
N THR A 727 -29.04 -48.96 -4.38
CA THR A 727 -30.46 -48.55 -4.43
C THR A 727 -31.02 -48.27 -3.04
N PRO A 728 -31.75 -47.17 -2.81
CA PRO A 728 -32.49 -46.96 -1.57
C PRO A 728 -33.75 -47.82 -1.58
N GLY A 729 -33.86 -48.72 -0.60
CA GLY A 729 -35.13 -49.34 -0.24
C GLY A 729 -36.07 -48.28 0.34
N LEU A 730 -37.29 -48.23 -0.17
CA LEU A 730 -38.41 -47.48 0.37
C LEU A 730 -38.59 -47.78 1.87
N VAL A 731 -38.33 -46.79 2.71
CA VAL A 731 -39.05 -46.61 3.98
C VAL A 731 -39.56 -45.18 4.00
N THR A 732 -40.87 -45.07 3.85
CA THR A 732 -41.65 -43.89 4.16
C THR A 732 -41.54 -43.60 5.65
N ASP A 733 -40.99 -42.46 6.05
CA ASP A 733 -41.60 -41.75 7.18
C ASP A 733 -41.33 -40.24 7.15
N ASN A 734 -42.38 -39.49 7.45
CA ASN A 734 -42.42 -38.05 7.53
C ASN A 734 -41.72 -37.59 8.81
N SER A 735 -40.55 -36.95 8.69
CA SER A 735 -40.11 -35.99 9.70
C SER A 735 -39.25 -34.89 9.09
N GLN A 736 -39.58 -33.66 9.45
CA GLN A 736 -38.91 -32.43 9.06
C GLN A 736 -37.41 -32.50 9.36
N THR A 737 -36.56 -32.33 8.34
CA THR A 737 -35.12 -32.14 8.52
C THR A 737 -34.89 -30.75 9.13
N LYS A 738 -34.52 -30.72 10.42
CA LYS A 738 -33.96 -29.54 11.09
C LYS A 738 -32.67 -29.12 10.37
N LEU A 739 -32.57 -27.83 9.99
CA LEU A 739 -31.32 -27.20 9.55
C LEU A 739 -30.23 -27.40 10.61
N GLY A 740 -29.02 -27.78 10.18
CA GLY A 740 -27.84 -27.90 11.03
C GLY A 740 -27.37 -26.55 11.57
N GLN A 741 -26.81 -26.55 12.79
CA GLN A 741 -26.23 -25.39 13.46
C GLN A 741 -24.88 -24.98 12.82
N SER A 742 -24.54 -23.69 12.84
CA SER A 742 -23.26 -23.18 12.34
C SER A 742 -22.10 -23.39 13.33
N TYR A 743 -20.85 -23.38 12.84
CA TYR A 743 -19.61 -23.59 13.62
C TYR A 743 -19.50 -22.63 14.83
N SER A 744 -19.96 -21.39 14.69
CA SER A 744 -19.96 -20.39 15.79
C SER A 744 -20.98 -20.70 16.89
N GLN A 745 -22.08 -21.39 16.56
CA GLN A 745 -23.05 -21.87 17.55
C GLN A 745 -22.53 -23.11 18.29
N GLY A 746 -21.88 -24.04 17.58
CA GLY A 746 -21.26 -25.21 18.19
C GLY A 746 -20.14 -24.87 19.17
N ILE A 747 -19.29 -23.90 18.82
CA ILE A 747 -18.25 -23.37 19.72
C ILE A 747 -18.86 -22.61 20.90
N LYS A 748 -19.95 -21.86 20.70
CA LYS A 748 -20.68 -21.22 21.83
C LYS A 748 -21.28 -22.25 22.79
N GLU A 749 -21.79 -23.36 22.29
CA GLU A 749 -22.40 -24.45 23.07
C GLU A 749 -21.34 -25.25 23.83
N LEU A 750 -20.20 -25.55 23.21
CA LEU A 750 -19.02 -26.12 23.87
C LEU A 750 -18.43 -25.19 24.94
N ARG A 751 -18.30 -23.88 24.67
CA ARG A 751 -17.86 -22.90 25.67
C ARG A 751 -18.80 -22.84 26.87
N LYS A 752 -20.11 -22.92 26.64
CA LYS A 752 -21.15 -22.94 27.69
C LYS A 752 -21.06 -24.21 28.54
N ASN A 753 -20.91 -25.38 27.91
CA ASN A 753 -20.76 -26.68 28.57
C ASN A 753 -19.46 -26.77 29.40
N ILE A 754 -18.38 -26.18 28.91
CA ILE A 754 -17.09 -26.07 29.63
C ILE A 754 -17.17 -25.09 30.81
N GLN A 755 -17.98 -24.04 30.74
CA GLN A 755 -18.26 -23.16 31.89
C GLN A 755 -19.17 -23.83 32.93
N GLN A 756 -19.95 -24.83 32.53
CA GLN A 756 -20.91 -25.54 33.39
C GLN A 756 -20.42 -26.92 33.89
N ASN A 757 -19.21 -27.36 33.50
CA ASN A 757 -18.60 -28.65 33.87
C ASN A 757 -19.40 -29.91 33.42
N GLU A 758 -20.29 -29.78 32.44
CA GLU A 758 -21.04 -30.90 31.87
C GLU A 758 -20.52 -31.17 30.45
N ILE A 759 -19.99 -32.37 30.20
CA ILE A 759 -19.67 -32.84 28.85
C ILE A 759 -20.53 -34.09 28.63
N GLU A 760 -21.58 -33.98 27.81
CA GLU A 760 -22.32 -35.15 27.32
C GLU A 760 -21.61 -35.76 26.10
N ASP A 761 -21.64 -37.10 26.03
CA ASP A 761 -20.86 -37.92 25.08
C ASP A 761 -21.36 -37.89 23.61
N ASP A 762 -22.48 -37.23 23.30
CA ASP A 762 -23.16 -37.33 21.98
C ASP A 762 -23.38 -35.97 21.26
N LEU A 763 -22.31 -35.27 20.86
CA LEU A 763 -22.40 -34.09 19.99
C LEU A 763 -22.00 -34.41 18.52
N GLU A 764 -22.99 -34.61 17.65
CA GLU A 764 -22.83 -34.64 16.19
C GLU A 764 -22.82 -33.20 15.61
N PHE A 765 -21.70 -32.78 14.99
CA PHE A 765 -21.57 -31.49 14.30
C PHE A 765 -21.40 -31.68 12.79
N LYS A 766 -22.09 -30.85 11.97
CA LYS A 766 -21.79 -30.66 10.54
C LYS A 766 -21.27 -29.24 10.31
N ILE A 767 -20.03 -29.13 9.83
CA ILE A 767 -19.31 -27.87 9.59
C ILE A 767 -19.54 -27.42 8.14
N GLN A 768 -19.84 -26.13 7.91
CA GLN A 768 -19.74 -25.48 6.60
C GLN A 768 -18.48 -24.61 6.53
N ASP A 769 -17.86 -24.61 5.35
CA ASP A 769 -16.43 -24.34 5.10
C ASP A 769 -16.16 -22.90 4.58
N PRO A 770 -15.38 -22.06 5.30
CA PRO A 770 -14.90 -20.76 4.82
C PRO A 770 -13.78 -20.86 3.76
N LEU A 771 -12.98 -21.92 3.76
CA LEU A 771 -11.89 -22.17 2.80
C LEU A 771 -12.42 -22.63 1.43
N ALA A 772 -13.59 -23.28 1.40
CA ALA A 772 -14.32 -23.54 0.17
C ALA A 772 -14.65 -22.23 -0.58
N GLN A 773 -14.95 -21.13 0.12
CA GLN A 773 -15.23 -19.85 -0.52
C GLN A 773 -13.98 -19.25 -1.18
N GLU A 774 -12.80 -19.46 -0.61
CA GLU A 774 -11.52 -18.96 -1.12
C GLU A 774 -10.95 -19.82 -2.27
N ILE A 775 -10.97 -21.15 -2.12
CA ILE A 775 -10.49 -22.12 -3.14
C ILE A 775 -11.31 -22.05 -4.42
N GLU A 776 -12.63 -21.96 -4.28
CA GLU A 776 -13.49 -21.90 -5.45
C GLU A 776 -13.53 -20.44 -6.01
N PHE A 777 -13.03 -19.42 -5.28
CA PHE A 777 -12.82 -18.04 -5.80
C PHE A 777 -11.61 -18.01 -6.73
N GLU A 778 -10.56 -18.74 -6.36
CA GLU A 778 -9.41 -18.96 -7.22
C GLU A 778 -9.81 -19.77 -8.48
N ARG A 779 -10.72 -20.75 -8.38
CA ARG A 779 -11.31 -21.43 -9.56
C ARG A 779 -12.10 -20.48 -10.46
N ASP A 780 -12.88 -19.60 -9.85
CA ASP A 780 -13.70 -18.64 -10.57
C ASP A 780 -12.86 -17.64 -11.37
N MET A 781 -11.79 -17.16 -10.74
CA MET A 781 -10.82 -16.26 -11.37
C MET A 781 -10.06 -16.98 -12.49
N ALA A 782 -9.67 -18.25 -12.32
CA ALA A 782 -9.07 -19.06 -13.39
C ALA A 782 -9.91 -19.06 -14.68
N ILE A 783 -11.21 -19.29 -14.52
CA ILE A 783 -12.20 -19.27 -15.60
C ILE A 783 -12.30 -17.87 -16.23
N LEU A 784 -12.22 -16.82 -15.41
CA LEU A 784 -12.24 -15.43 -15.86
C LEU A 784 -11.02 -15.08 -16.76
N PHE A 785 -9.85 -15.63 -16.44
CA PHE A 785 -8.61 -15.43 -17.20
C PHE A 785 -8.43 -16.41 -18.37
N GLY A 786 -9.39 -17.31 -18.62
CA GLY A 786 -9.28 -18.34 -19.67
C GLY A 786 -8.20 -19.39 -19.39
N LEU A 787 -7.89 -19.61 -18.10
CA LEU A 787 -6.87 -20.54 -17.62
C LEU A 787 -7.55 -21.77 -17.00
N GLU A 788 -6.93 -22.96 -17.08
CA GLU A 788 -7.37 -24.07 -16.23
C GLU A 788 -7.11 -23.70 -14.76
N TYR A 789 -7.90 -24.24 -13.82
CA TYR A 789 -7.72 -23.95 -12.40
C TYR A 789 -6.27 -24.19 -11.93
N ASN A 790 -5.63 -25.23 -12.46
CA ASN A 790 -4.23 -25.54 -12.16
C ASN A 790 -3.25 -24.50 -12.74
N ASP A 791 -3.55 -23.89 -13.89
CA ASP A 791 -2.75 -22.85 -14.54
C ASP A 791 -2.88 -21.49 -13.85
N TYR A 792 -4.10 -21.15 -13.41
CA TYR A 792 -4.35 -19.99 -12.55
C TYR A 792 -3.72 -20.16 -11.16
N LYS A 793 -3.77 -21.37 -10.61
CA LYS A 793 -3.08 -21.76 -9.39
C LYS A 793 -1.57 -21.63 -9.58
N THR A 794 -0.99 -21.93 -10.75
CA THR A 794 0.43 -21.66 -11.05
C THR A 794 0.78 -20.17 -11.00
N PHE A 795 -0.18 -19.30 -11.35
CA PHE A 795 -0.06 -17.84 -11.29
C PHE A 795 -0.15 -17.28 -9.85
N HIS A 796 -0.90 -17.95 -8.96
CA HIS A 796 -1.28 -17.45 -7.63
C HIS A 796 -0.90 -18.31 -6.40
N SER A 797 -0.37 -19.52 -6.58
CA SER A 797 0.26 -20.33 -5.52
C SER A 797 1.78 -20.34 -5.64
N LEU A 798 2.47 -20.93 -4.66
CA LEU A 798 3.91 -21.24 -4.71
C LEU A 798 4.26 -21.95 -6.05
N PRO A 799 5.50 -21.81 -6.55
CA PRO A 799 5.92 -22.45 -7.79
C PRO A 799 5.62 -23.94 -7.74
N THR A 800 5.02 -24.46 -8.82
CA THR A 800 4.77 -25.90 -9.00
C THR A 800 6.03 -26.72 -8.78
N GLU A 801 7.23 -26.17 -8.99
CA GLU A 801 8.51 -26.81 -8.65
C GLU A 801 8.74 -27.04 -7.15
N GLN A 802 8.23 -26.21 -6.24
CA GLN A 802 8.34 -26.45 -4.79
C GLN A 802 7.31 -27.47 -4.31
N GLN A 803 6.09 -27.45 -4.85
CA GLN A 803 5.10 -28.50 -4.56
C GLN A 803 5.51 -29.82 -5.19
N GLU A 804 6.03 -29.82 -6.41
CA GLU A 804 6.58 -31.01 -7.06
C GLU A 804 7.86 -31.45 -6.38
N ALA A 805 8.78 -30.59 -5.96
CA ALA A 805 9.96 -30.99 -5.19
C ALA A 805 9.59 -31.54 -3.80
N ILE A 806 8.64 -30.92 -3.09
CA ILE A 806 8.14 -31.44 -1.81
C ILE A 806 7.41 -32.76 -2.02
N ILE A 807 6.56 -32.90 -3.05
CA ILE A 807 5.87 -34.15 -3.39
C ILE A 807 6.85 -35.22 -3.88
N GLN A 808 7.91 -34.84 -4.59
CA GLN A 808 8.95 -35.72 -5.11
C GLN A 808 9.88 -36.18 -3.97
N ASP A 809 10.31 -35.27 -3.09
CA ASP A 809 11.01 -35.59 -1.84
C ASP A 809 10.12 -36.43 -0.91
N PHE A 810 8.81 -36.17 -0.88
CA PHE A 810 7.84 -36.96 -0.09
C PHE A 810 7.63 -38.36 -0.67
N GLN A 811 7.61 -38.51 -2.00
CA GLN A 811 7.58 -39.80 -2.71
C GLN A 811 8.90 -40.57 -2.57
N ASP A 812 10.03 -39.87 -2.50
CA ASP A 812 11.37 -40.46 -2.36
C ASP A 812 11.70 -40.83 -0.89
N VAL A 813 11.04 -40.21 0.10
CA VAL A 813 11.30 -40.42 1.55
C VAL A 813 10.26 -41.30 2.24
N THR A 814 9.02 -41.44 1.75
CA THR A 814 7.99 -42.22 2.45
C THR A 814 7.74 -43.61 1.86
N ASN A 815 8.16 -44.62 2.61
CA ASN A 815 7.65 -45.98 2.44
C ASN A 815 6.16 -45.96 2.86
N GLN A 816 5.20 -46.31 2.00
CA GLN A 816 3.74 -46.31 2.28
C GLN A 816 3.30 -47.24 3.46
N ASN A 817 4.26 -47.86 4.16
CA ASN A 817 4.09 -48.63 5.38
C ASN A 817 4.69 -47.95 6.64
N SER A 818 5.13 -46.69 6.55
CA SER A 818 5.74 -45.98 7.68
C SER A 818 4.74 -45.77 8.82
N THR A 819 5.20 -45.98 10.05
CA THR A 819 4.46 -45.66 11.27
C THR A 819 4.68 -44.20 11.71
N ILE A 820 5.64 -43.50 11.10
CA ILE A 820 6.00 -42.11 11.45
C ILE A 820 5.88 -41.23 10.21
N LEU A 821 5.18 -40.11 10.36
CA LEU A 821 5.13 -39.00 9.43
C LEU A 821 5.76 -37.78 10.11
N ASP A 822 7.05 -37.55 9.84
CA ASP A 822 7.79 -36.40 10.36
C ASP A 822 7.81 -35.28 9.32
N LEU A 823 7.07 -34.23 9.62
CA LEU A 823 6.94 -33.01 8.84
C LEU A 823 7.37 -31.80 9.67
N ASN A 824 8.29 -31.95 10.62
CA ASN A 824 8.77 -30.83 11.44
C ASN A 824 9.57 -29.82 10.60
N TYR A 825 9.38 -28.52 10.86
CA TYR A 825 10.14 -27.38 10.31
C TYR A 825 9.99 -27.15 8.80
N TYR A 826 8.92 -27.66 8.19
CA TYR A 826 8.67 -27.46 6.75
C TYR A 826 7.87 -26.19 6.43
N TYR A 827 7.49 -25.38 7.44
CA TYR A 827 6.77 -24.11 7.28
C TYR A 827 5.55 -24.22 6.34
N LEU A 828 4.87 -25.36 6.37
CA LEU A 828 3.79 -25.73 5.43
C LEU A 828 2.68 -24.69 5.33
N GLY A 829 2.42 -23.97 6.42
CA GLY A 829 1.27 -23.10 6.56
C GLY A 829 -0.06 -23.85 6.44
N ASN A 830 -1.17 -23.13 6.57
CA ASN A 830 -2.50 -23.76 6.54
C ASN A 830 -2.80 -24.44 5.19
N ARG A 831 -2.30 -23.87 4.08
CA ARG A 831 -2.54 -24.38 2.73
C ARG A 831 -1.63 -25.56 2.36
N GLY A 832 -0.37 -25.57 2.80
CA GLY A 832 0.57 -26.67 2.53
C GLY A 832 0.23 -27.93 3.34
N LEU A 833 -0.22 -27.77 4.59
CA LEU A 833 -0.71 -28.91 5.38
C LEU A 833 -1.89 -29.59 4.68
N ASN A 834 -2.88 -28.83 4.21
CA ASN A 834 -4.06 -29.39 3.53
C ASN A 834 -3.70 -30.17 2.25
N ALA A 835 -2.71 -29.69 1.48
CA ALA A 835 -2.24 -30.40 0.28
C ALA A 835 -1.56 -31.74 0.60
N ILE A 836 -0.87 -31.82 1.75
CA ILE A 836 -0.25 -33.07 2.23
C ILE A 836 -1.29 -34.00 2.87
N LEU A 837 -2.29 -33.44 3.57
CA LEU A 837 -3.36 -34.19 4.22
C LEU A 837 -4.34 -34.85 3.23
N ASP A 838 -4.41 -34.39 1.98
CA ASP A 838 -5.17 -35.08 0.93
C ASP A 838 -4.63 -36.50 0.65
N GLY A 839 -3.38 -36.81 1.04
CA GLY A 839 -2.76 -38.13 0.97
C GLY A 839 -2.69 -38.90 2.30
N ILE A 840 -3.31 -38.42 3.39
CA ILE A 840 -3.16 -39.07 4.71
C ILE A 840 -3.80 -40.47 4.77
N GLU A 841 -4.77 -40.76 3.89
CA GLU A 841 -5.38 -42.09 3.74
C GLU A 841 -4.40 -43.13 3.16
N ASP A 842 -3.32 -42.68 2.51
CA ASP A 842 -2.28 -43.54 1.95
C ASP A 842 -1.29 -44.05 3.02
N PHE A 843 -1.45 -43.63 4.28
CA PHE A 843 -0.67 -44.08 5.44
C PHE A 843 -1.54 -44.89 6.43
N PRO A 844 -1.91 -46.15 6.12
CA PRO A 844 -2.85 -46.92 6.93
C PRO A 844 -2.31 -47.37 8.29
N ASN A 845 -0.98 -47.29 8.49
CA ASN A 845 -0.28 -47.71 9.71
C ASN A 845 0.31 -46.53 10.50
N LEU A 846 -0.16 -45.30 10.28
CA LEU A 846 0.42 -44.11 10.90
C LEU A 846 0.20 -44.11 12.42
N GLU A 847 1.29 -44.03 13.18
CA GLU A 847 1.31 -43.97 14.65
C GLU A 847 1.82 -42.63 15.19
N TYR A 848 2.74 -41.95 14.49
CA TYR A 848 3.36 -40.71 14.95
C TYR A 848 3.26 -39.65 13.87
N LEU A 849 2.69 -38.49 14.22
CA LEU A 849 2.57 -37.34 13.33
C LEU A 849 3.29 -36.14 13.94
N TYR A 850 4.39 -35.71 13.32
CA TYR A 850 5.18 -34.58 13.80
C TYR A 850 5.05 -33.39 12.86
N LEU A 851 4.53 -32.28 13.38
CA LEU A 851 4.17 -31.07 12.66
C LEU A 851 4.71 -29.82 13.37
N ARG A 852 5.82 -29.95 14.09
CA ARG A 852 6.49 -28.87 14.81
C ARG A 852 6.91 -27.75 13.87
N GLU A 853 6.70 -26.50 14.29
CA GLU A 853 7.20 -25.30 13.62
C GLU A 853 6.83 -25.22 12.11
N ASN A 854 5.55 -25.41 11.79
CA ASN A 854 5.03 -25.39 10.42
C ASN A 854 4.17 -24.16 10.09
N LYS A 855 4.07 -23.17 10.99
CA LYS A 855 3.20 -22.00 10.84
C LYS A 855 1.72 -22.38 10.67
N LEU A 856 1.30 -23.40 11.42
CA LEU A 856 -0.08 -23.85 11.44
C LEU A 856 -0.92 -22.95 12.36
N GLY A 857 -2.05 -22.49 11.85
CA GLY A 857 -3.09 -21.81 12.64
C GLY A 857 -4.26 -22.74 12.96
N ASP A 858 -5.20 -22.24 13.77
CA ASP A 858 -6.38 -22.98 14.25
C ASP A 858 -7.15 -23.74 13.15
N LEU A 859 -7.31 -23.12 11.98
CA LEU A 859 -8.05 -23.70 10.86
C LEU A 859 -7.38 -24.96 10.32
N ALA A 860 -6.04 -24.96 10.24
CA ALA A 860 -5.29 -26.11 9.74
C ALA A 860 -5.31 -27.27 10.72
N VAL A 861 -5.22 -26.99 12.03
CA VAL A 861 -5.31 -28.03 13.06
C VAL A 861 -6.73 -28.57 13.19
N CYS A 862 -7.77 -27.74 13.04
CA CYS A 862 -9.16 -28.21 12.97
C CYS A 862 -9.39 -29.14 11.78
N GLU A 863 -8.87 -28.78 10.60
CA GLU A 863 -8.98 -29.62 9.40
C GLU A 863 -8.18 -30.92 9.53
N LEU A 864 -6.98 -30.86 10.10
CA LEU A 864 -6.20 -32.03 10.48
C LEU A 864 -7.01 -32.98 11.36
N CYS A 865 -7.57 -32.48 12.47
CA CYS A 865 -8.39 -33.29 13.37
C CYS A 865 -9.58 -33.93 12.63
N ARG A 866 -10.29 -33.14 11.81
CA ARG A 866 -11.43 -33.64 11.01
C ARG A 866 -11.00 -34.74 10.04
N ARG A 867 -9.87 -34.57 9.35
CA ARG A 867 -9.36 -35.53 8.37
C ARG A 867 -8.89 -36.81 9.02
N LEU A 868 -8.18 -36.74 10.14
CA LEU A 868 -7.79 -37.90 10.94
C LEU A 868 -9.00 -38.71 11.41
N GLU A 869 -10.07 -38.01 11.78
CA GLU A 869 -11.31 -38.64 12.20
C GLU A 869 -12.06 -39.33 11.05
N LEU A 870 -12.21 -38.65 9.91
CA LEU A 870 -12.91 -39.17 8.73
C LEU A 870 -12.17 -40.33 8.05
N SER A 871 -10.83 -40.24 7.99
CA SER A 871 -9.98 -41.30 7.46
C SER A 871 -9.85 -42.51 8.39
N ARG A 872 -10.46 -42.45 9.59
CA ARG A 872 -10.38 -43.50 10.62
C ARG A 872 -8.95 -43.91 10.93
N GLN A 873 -8.06 -42.93 11.09
CA GLN A 873 -6.66 -43.14 11.48
C GLN A 873 -6.54 -43.53 12.96
N LEU A 874 -7.11 -44.71 13.29
CA LEU A 874 -7.18 -45.25 14.65
C LEU A 874 -5.79 -45.67 15.18
N GLY A 875 -4.77 -45.70 14.32
CA GLY A 875 -3.39 -46.04 14.64
C GLY A 875 -2.60 -44.96 15.35
N ILE A 876 -3.03 -43.69 15.29
CA ILE A 876 -2.25 -42.56 15.80
C ILE A 876 -2.12 -42.62 17.32
N VAL A 877 -0.87 -42.57 17.78
CA VAL A 877 -0.42 -42.60 19.18
C VAL A 877 0.03 -41.21 19.61
N GLU A 878 0.76 -40.49 18.76
CA GLU A 878 1.36 -39.21 19.11
C GLU A 878 1.19 -38.16 18.00
N ILE A 879 0.88 -36.94 18.41
CA ILE A 879 0.84 -35.75 17.55
C ILE A 879 1.73 -34.66 18.18
N ASP A 880 2.73 -34.16 17.44
CA ASP A 880 3.53 -33.01 17.85
C ASP A 880 3.16 -31.78 17.00
N LEU A 881 2.69 -30.72 17.65
CA LEU A 881 2.30 -29.45 17.06
C LEU A 881 3.06 -28.27 17.69
N SER A 882 4.17 -28.56 18.37
CA SER A 882 4.96 -27.55 19.09
C SER A 882 5.48 -26.45 18.17
N TYR A 883 5.74 -25.25 18.70
CA TYR A 883 6.31 -24.11 17.99
C TYR A 883 5.47 -23.61 16.80
N ASN A 884 4.18 -23.97 16.75
CA ASN A 884 3.17 -23.31 15.93
C ASN A 884 2.50 -22.23 16.78
N THR A 885 3.10 -21.04 16.79
CA THR A 885 2.72 -19.93 17.70
C THR A 885 1.26 -19.52 17.56
N ASP A 886 0.68 -19.66 16.37
CA ASP A 886 -0.66 -19.17 16.04
C ASP A 886 -1.78 -20.16 16.41
N LEU A 887 -1.46 -21.21 17.19
CA LEU A 887 -2.44 -22.17 17.71
C LEU A 887 -3.04 -21.68 19.02
N THR A 888 -4.35 -21.53 19.04
CA THR A 888 -5.13 -20.98 20.15
C THR A 888 -5.99 -22.08 20.80
N ASP A 889 -6.78 -21.71 21.82
CA ASP A 889 -7.76 -22.60 22.45
C ASP A 889 -8.70 -23.31 21.45
N ASN A 890 -8.96 -22.77 20.26
CA ASN A 890 -9.81 -23.47 19.28
C ASN A 890 -9.12 -24.73 18.73
N ALA A 891 -7.82 -24.63 18.36
CA ALA A 891 -7.01 -25.80 18.01
C ALA A 891 -6.94 -26.79 19.19
N GLY A 892 -6.72 -26.26 20.40
CA GLY A 892 -6.66 -27.08 21.61
C GLY A 892 -7.96 -27.86 21.88
N LEU A 893 -9.12 -27.25 21.70
CA LEU A 893 -10.41 -27.93 21.86
C LEU A 893 -10.67 -28.97 20.77
N ALA A 894 -10.26 -28.70 19.52
CA ALA A 894 -10.34 -29.68 18.43
C ALA A 894 -9.46 -30.92 18.73
N LEU A 895 -8.26 -30.70 19.29
CA LEU A 895 -7.36 -31.77 19.73
C LEU A 895 -7.94 -32.58 20.90
N VAL A 896 -8.61 -31.93 21.87
CA VAL A 896 -9.34 -32.63 22.95
C VAL A 896 -10.46 -33.50 22.38
N ALA A 897 -11.25 -32.98 21.44
CA ALA A 897 -12.32 -33.73 20.79
C ALA A 897 -11.77 -34.93 20.00
N LEU A 898 -10.68 -34.72 19.24
CA LEU A 898 -9.99 -35.78 18.50
C LEU A 898 -9.51 -36.89 19.45
N ALA A 899 -8.78 -36.54 20.51
CA ALA A 899 -8.24 -37.51 21.47
C ALA A 899 -9.33 -38.25 22.27
N THR A 900 -10.50 -37.64 22.47
CA THR A 900 -11.64 -38.30 23.10
C THR A 900 -12.21 -39.40 22.20
N ARG A 901 -12.25 -39.16 20.87
CA ARG A 901 -12.79 -40.07 19.88
C ARG A 901 -11.78 -41.13 19.43
N ILE A 902 -10.53 -40.73 19.19
CA ILE A 902 -9.41 -41.63 18.86
C ILE A 902 -8.65 -41.96 20.14
N ARG A 903 -9.15 -42.94 20.89
CA ARG A 903 -8.58 -43.37 22.19
C ARG A 903 -7.15 -43.93 22.12
N ASN A 904 -6.59 -44.07 20.92
CA ASN A 904 -5.20 -44.47 20.75
C ASN A 904 -4.22 -43.31 20.96
N ILE A 905 -4.67 -42.06 20.84
CA ILE A 905 -3.84 -40.87 21.03
C ILE A 905 -3.46 -40.76 22.51
N GLN A 906 -2.19 -41.03 22.80
CA GLN A 906 -1.61 -41.08 24.14
C GLN A 906 -0.77 -39.85 24.46
N LYS A 907 -0.35 -39.10 23.44
CA LYS A 907 0.48 -37.91 23.62
C LYS A 907 0.16 -36.85 22.56
N ILE A 908 -0.05 -35.62 23.00
CA ILE A 908 -0.17 -34.45 22.14
C ILE A 908 0.82 -33.42 22.69
N VAL A 909 1.79 -33.01 21.89
CA VAL A 909 2.84 -32.05 22.27
C VAL A 909 2.52 -30.71 21.62
N ILE A 910 2.44 -29.66 22.43
CA ILE A 910 2.01 -28.31 22.02
C ILE A 910 2.88 -27.23 22.70
N GLU A 911 4.18 -27.52 22.88
CA GLU A 911 5.11 -26.57 23.48
C GLU A 911 5.20 -25.29 22.64
N ASN A 912 5.28 -24.12 23.27
CA ASN A 912 5.42 -22.84 22.57
C ASN A 912 4.28 -22.56 21.56
N THR A 913 3.05 -22.72 22.02
CA THR A 913 1.77 -22.38 21.34
C THR A 913 0.97 -21.40 22.21
N ASP A 914 0.02 -20.67 21.62
CA ASP A 914 -0.87 -19.73 22.33
C ASP A 914 -2.12 -20.43 22.94
N ILE A 915 -2.11 -21.76 23.07
CA ILE A 915 -3.16 -22.53 23.73
C ILE A 915 -3.11 -22.24 25.24
N SER A 916 -4.22 -21.84 25.84
CA SER A 916 -4.28 -21.47 27.26
C SER A 916 -3.97 -22.66 28.17
N SER A 917 -3.39 -22.38 29.34
CA SER A 917 -3.06 -23.40 30.35
C SER A 917 -4.24 -24.28 30.75
N LYS A 918 -5.47 -23.73 30.73
CA LYS A 918 -6.71 -24.48 31.01
C LYS A 918 -7.02 -25.53 29.93
N VAL A 919 -6.81 -25.21 28.66
CA VAL A 919 -7.02 -26.16 27.55
C VAL A 919 -5.87 -27.16 27.45
N GLN A 920 -4.63 -26.72 27.70
CA GLN A 920 -3.47 -27.62 27.83
C GLN A 920 -3.71 -28.69 28.91
N GLN A 921 -4.23 -28.30 30.08
CA GLN A 921 -4.56 -29.24 31.15
C GLN A 921 -5.60 -30.28 30.71
N LYS A 922 -6.61 -29.90 29.91
CA LYS A 922 -7.59 -30.84 29.35
C LYS A 922 -6.99 -31.81 28.34
N ILE A 923 -6.05 -31.36 27.51
CA ILE A 923 -5.30 -32.21 26.59
C ILE A 923 -4.49 -33.25 27.39
N ILE A 924 -3.88 -32.84 28.50
CA ILE A 924 -3.18 -33.75 29.41
C ILE A 924 -4.16 -34.77 30.02
N GLU A 925 -5.30 -34.32 30.56
CA GLU A 925 -6.30 -35.21 31.16
C GLU A 925 -6.84 -36.27 30.19
N VAL A 926 -7.18 -35.89 28.95
CA VAL A 926 -7.70 -36.84 27.95
C VAL A 926 -6.62 -37.81 27.47
N THR A 927 -5.38 -37.35 27.28
CA THR A 927 -4.28 -38.21 26.84
C THR A 927 -3.80 -39.16 27.95
N GLU A 928 -3.82 -38.73 29.22
CA GLU A 928 -3.57 -39.60 30.38
C GLU A 928 -4.67 -40.65 30.57
N ARG A 929 -5.94 -40.27 30.37
CA ARG A 929 -7.06 -41.22 30.36
C ARG A 929 -6.84 -42.30 29.30
N ASN A 930 -6.44 -41.91 28.09
CA ASN A 930 -6.16 -42.84 26.99
C ASN A 930 -4.99 -43.80 27.31
N ARG A 931 -3.91 -43.31 27.94
CA ARG A 931 -2.79 -44.16 28.43
C ARG A 931 -3.26 -45.22 29.42
N LYS A 932 -4.02 -44.81 30.45
CA LYS A 932 -4.55 -45.72 31.49
C LYS A 932 -5.48 -46.80 30.93
N VAL A 933 -6.26 -46.51 29.89
CA VAL A 933 -7.16 -47.48 29.23
C VAL A 933 -6.39 -48.53 28.43
N LYS A 934 -5.19 -48.21 27.92
CA LYS A 934 -4.35 -49.14 27.14
C LYS A 934 -3.34 -49.93 27.97
N GLY A 935 -3.24 -49.68 29.28
CA GLY A 935 -2.35 -50.42 30.19
C GLY A 935 -0.87 -50.03 30.11
N ASN A 936 -0.57 -48.83 29.57
CA ASN A 936 0.76 -48.22 29.56
C ASN A 936 0.91 -47.15 30.65
#